data_AF-A0A4W6F6J6-F1
#
_entry.id   AF-A0A4W6F6J6-F1
#
_cell.length_a   1.000
_cell.length_b   1.000
_cell.length_c   1.000
_cell.angle_alpha   90.00
_cell.angle_beta   90.00
_cell.angle_gamma   90.00
#
_symmetry.space_group_name_H-M   'P 1'
#
loop_
_entity.id
_entity.type
_entity.pdbx_description
1 polymer ?
#
loop_
_entity_poly.entity_id
_entity_poly.type
_entity_poly.pdbx_seq_one_letter_code
_entity_poly.pdbx_strand_id
1 'polypeptide(L)'
;MQLDIKRRLTARSDRVKSVDLHPTEPWMLASLYNGSVCVWNHETQTLVKTFEVCDLPVRASKFVARKNWVITGADDMQIRVFNYNTLERVHMFEAHSDYIRCIAVHPTQPYILTSSDDMLIKLWDWEKKWSCSQVFEGHTHYVMQIVINPKDNNQFASASLDRTIKVGTVCYYCCQTTHHHHWIRGCTYRLESTLNYGMERVWCVCGLRGSNNVALGYDEGSIIIKVGREEPAMSMDTNGKIIWAKHSEIQQANLKAMGDAEIKDGERLPLAVKDMGSCEIYPQTIQHNPNGRFVVVCGDGEYIIYTAMALRNKSFGSAQEFVWAHDSSEYAIRESNSIVKIFKNFKEKKSFKPDFGAEGIYGGFLLGVRSVNGLAFYDWENTELIRRIEIQPKHIFWSDSGELVCIATEESFFILRYLADKVAASQENNEGVTEDGIEDAFEVQGEIQEIVKTGLWVGDCFIYTSSVNRLNYYVGGEIVTIAHLDRTMYLLGYIPKDDRLYLGDKELNIVSYSLLVSVLEYQTAVMRRDFGMADKVLPTIPKEQRTRVAHFLEKQGFKQQALAVSTDPEHRFELALQLGELKIAYQLAVEAESEQKWKQLAELAISKCQFGLAQECLHHAQDYGGLLLLATASGNATMVGKLAEGAERDGKNNVAFMTYFLQGKLDQCLELLIRTNRLPEAAFLARTYLPSQVSRVVKLWRENLAKVNQKAAESLADPTEYENLFPGLKEAFAAEYYLRETCLGTSRPAKDYPLVTPNEDRNILEEAQGYEPKGTFIPSVSKVCLQYSTFSVDSIQYPDLVEEEEDEIPALSPKDKSLDELEVDLDNMELDDIDTTDVNLDDDFLDD
;
A
#
# COMPACT_ATOMS: atom_id res chain seq x y z
N MET A 1 19.36 23.59 1.18
CA MET A 1 18.74 22.30 1.54
C MET A 1 18.86 22.09 3.04
N GLN A 2 17.80 22.34 3.80
CA GLN A 2 17.72 21.91 5.20
C GLN A 2 17.52 20.39 5.18
N LEU A 3 18.47 19.64 5.73
CA LEU A 3 18.20 18.25 6.08
C LEU A 3 17.25 18.28 7.28
N ASP A 4 16.07 17.69 7.14
CA ASP A 4 15.14 17.48 8.25
C ASP A 4 15.70 16.38 9.17
N ILE A 5 16.63 16.77 10.05
CA ILE A 5 17.28 15.86 10.99
C ILE A 5 16.31 15.57 12.12
N LYS A 6 15.59 14.45 12.00
CA LYS A 6 14.75 13.92 13.07
C LYS A 6 15.57 13.01 13.97
N ARG A 7 15.58 13.29 15.27
CA ARG A 7 16.18 12.43 16.29
C ARG A 7 15.30 11.20 16.48
N ARG A 8 15.73 10.05 15.93
CA ARG A 8 14.98 8.78 16.04
C ARG A 8 15.20 8.05 17.37
N LEU A 9 16.41 8.05 17.91
CA LEU A 9 16.75 7.39 19.17
C LEU A 9 17.59 8.33 20.04
N THR A 10 17.28 8.41 21.33
CA THR A 10 18.11 9.11 22.33
C THR A 10 18.02 8.35 23.65
N ALA A 11 19.12 7.74 24.06
CA ALA A 11 19.24 7.00 25.30
C ALA A 11 20.50 7.43 26.05
N ARG A 12 20.46 7.41 27.39
CA ARG A 12 21.63 7.66 28.24
C ARG A 12 22.33 6.34 28.52
N SER A 13 23.64 6.30 28.32
CA SER A 13 24.50 5.16 28.62
C SER A 13 25.86 5.64 29.09
N ASP A 14 26.71 4.69 29.52
CA ASP A 14 28.15 4.93 29.65
C ASP A 14 28.76 5.27 28.28
N ARG A 15 30.02 5.72 28.30
CA ARG A 15 30.73 6.18 27.10
C ARG A 15 30.75 5.09 26.02
N VAL A 16 30.01 5.32 24.93
CA VAL A 16 29.99 4.46 23.76
C VAL A 16 31.30 4.61 22.97
N LYS A 17 31.90 3.51 22.53
CA LYS A 17 33.15 3.48 21.76
C LYS A 17 32.96 3.16 20.29
N SER A 18 32.04 2.25 19.99
CA SER A 18 31.66 1.94 18.62
C SER A 18 30.16 1.76 18.51
N VAL A 19 29.65 2.04 17.31
CA VAL A 19 28.28 1.78 16.92
C VAL A 19 28.28 1.02 15.60
N ASP A 20 27.32 0.13 15.43
CA ASP A 20 27.05 -0.55 14.17
C ASP A 20 25.54 -0.67 13.95
N LEU A 21 25.12 -0.66 12.68
CA LEU A 21 23.72 -0.84 12.31
C LEU A 21 23.53 -2.20 11.67
N HIS A 22 22.44 -2.86 12.04
CA HIS A 22 22.05 -4.09 11.39
C HIS A 22 21.55 -3.80 9.96
N PRO A 23 21.90 -4.61 8.95
CA PRO A 23 21.58 -4.31 7.55
C PRO A 23 20.10 -4.49 7.17
N THR A 24 19.33 -5.29 7.93
CA THR A 24 17.92 -5.60 7.63
C THR A 24 16.99 -5.16 8.77
N GLU A 25 17.24 -5.64 9.97
CA GLU A 25 16.48 -5.26 11.17
C GLU A 25 16.79 -3.83 11.64
N PRO A 26 15.83 -3.15 12.30
CA PRO A 26 16.00 -1.79 12.82
C PRO A 26 16.84 -1.76 14.12
N TRP A 27 17.93 -2.50 14.16
CA TRP A 27 18.79 -2.64 15.35
C TRP A 27 20.09 -1.86 15.24
N MET A 28 20.48 -1.27 16.37
CA MET A 28 21.72 -0.54 16.57
C MET A 28 22.51 -1.23 17.68
N LEU A 29 23.74 -1.62 17.37
CA LEU A 29 24.69 -2.14 18.33
C LEU A 29 25.51 -0.99 18.91
N ALA A 30 25.64 -0.93 20.23
CA ALA A 30 26.47 0.04 20.93
C ALA A 30 27.43 -0.68 21.88
N SER A 31 28.74 -0.47 21.70
CA SER A 31 29.75 -0.99 22.62
C SER A 31 30.14 0.06 23.66
N LEU A 32 30.12 -0.32 24.93
CA LEU A 32 30.32 0.58 26.05
C LEU A 32 31.73 0.47 26.63
N TYR A 33 32.16 1.55 27.28
CA TYR A 33 33.44 1.59 27.99
C TYR A 33 33.48 0.70 29.24
N ASN A 34 32.33 0.41 29.83
CA ASN A 34 32.20 -0.50 30.97
C ASN A 34 32.35 -1.99 30.57
N GLY A 35 32.47 -2.28 29.27
CA GLY A 35 32.64 -3.64 28.75
C GLY A 35 31.35 -4.38 28.42
N SER A 36 30.19 -3.72 28.54
CA SER A 36 28.89 -4.21 28.06
C SER A 36 28.64 -3.83 26.60
N VAL A 37 27.79 -4.61 25.95
CA VAL A 37 27.28 -4.33 24.60
C VAL A 37 25.76 -4.32 24.64
N CYS A 38 25.17 -3.26 24.09
CA CYS A 38 23.73 -3.05 24.05
C CYS A 38 23.24 -3.10 22.60
N VAL A 39 22.09 -3.74 22.39
CA VAL A 39 21.34 -3.74 21.13
C VAL A 39 20.06 -2.93 21.36
N TRP A 40 19.92 -1.86 20.60
CA TRP A 40 18.77 -0.95 20.63
C TRP A 40 17.94 -1.09 19.38
N ASN A 41 16.61 -1.08 19.49
CA ASN A 41 15.74 -0.88 18.35
C ASN A 41 15.54 0.63 18.15
N HIS A 42 15.96 1.15 17.00
CA HIS A 42 15.94 2.59 16.73
C HIS A 42 14.60 3.10 16.20
N GLU A 43 13.65 2.23 15.87
CA GLU A 43 12.28 2.61 15.47
C GLU A 43 11.35 2.64 16.67
N THR A 44 11.39 1.61 17.53
CA THR A 44 10.58 1.53 18.75
C THR A 44 11.20 2.25 19.95
N GLN A 45 12.47 2.65 19.84
CA GLN A 45 13.27 3.25 20.92
C GLN A 45 13.46 2.36 22.15
N THR A 46 13.28 1.05 22.01
CA THR A 46 13.43 0.09 23.11
C THR A 46 14.81 -0.55 23.11
N LEU A 47 15.34 -0.80 24.32
CA LEU A 47 16.50 -1.65 24.51
C LEU A 47 16.07 -3.10 24.26
N VAL A 48 16.67 -3.75 23.26
CA VAL A 48 16.34 -5.12 22.89
C VAL A 48 17.10 -6.09 23.80
N LYS A 49 18.43 -5.94 23.85
CA LYS A 49 19.32 -6.84 24.60
C LYS A 49 20.49 -6.06 25.17
N THR A 50 20.95 -6.49 26.34
CA THR A 50 22.22 -6.07 26.94
C THR A 50 22.96 -7.31 27.39
N PHE A 51 24.24 -7.42 27.05
CA PHE A 51 25.08 -8.49 27.56
C PHE A 51 26.48 -7.97 27.92
N GLU A 52 26.99 -8.50 29.03
CA GLU A 52 28.33 -8.18 29.54
C GLU A 52 29.37 -9.05 28.83
N VAL A 53 30.37 -8.41 28.22
CA VAL A 53 31.41 -9.11 27.44
C VAL A 53 32.67 -9.33 28.28
N CYS A 54 33.11 -8.27 28.98
CA CYS A 54 34.29 -8.24 29.83
C CYS A 54 34.22 -7.04 30.79
N ASP A 55 35.12 -6.98 31.78
CA ASP A 55 35.24 -5.84 32.71
C ASP A 55 36.06 -4.66 32.11
N LEU A 56 36.58 -4.86 30.89
CA LEU A 56 37.40 -3.89 30.17
C LEU A 56 36.62 -3.26 29.00
N PRO A 57 37.04 -2.08 28.51
CA PRO A 57 36.35 -1.40 27.42
C PRO A 57 36.24 -2.23 26.14
N VAL A 58 35.02 -2.33 25.59
CA VAL A 58 34.80 -2.90 24.25
C VAL A 58 34.90 -1.77 23.22
N ARG A 59 36.00 -1.72 22.48
CA ARG A 59 36.29 -0.64 21.53
C ARG A 59 35.62 -0.81 20.18
N ALA A 60 35.48 -2.05 19.73
CA ALA A 60 34.94 -2.36 18.41
C ALA A 60 33.86 -3.43 18.52
N SER A 61 32.73 -3.21 17.88
CA SER A 61 31.66 -4.18 17.76
C SER A 61 31.04 -4.11 16.36
N LYS A 62 30.75 -5.26 15.77
CA LYS A 62 30.17 -5.38 14.41
C LYS A 62 29.16 -6.51 14.29
N PHE A 63 28.09 -6.26 13.54
CA PHE A 63 27.14 -7.30 13.15
C PHE A 63 27.67 -8.14 11.99
N VAL A 64 27.38 -9.44 12.04
CA VAL A 64 27.48 -10.37 10.92
C VAL A 64 26.10 -10.99 10.73
N ALA A 65 25.21 -10.23 10.07
CA ALA A 65 23.83 -10.64 9.80
C ALA A 65 23.74 -12.00 9.09
N ARG A 66 24.73 -12.34 8.24
CA ARG A 66 24.78 -13.61 7.50
C ARG A 66 24.83 -14.86 8.37
N LYS A 67 25.28 -14.74 9.62
CA LYS A 67 25.41 -15.83 10.58
C LYS A 67 24.68 -15.54 11.90
N ASN A 68 23.92 -14.45 11.96
CA ASN A 68 23.30 -13.92 13.16
C ASN A 68 24.31 -13.69 14.32
N TRP A 69 25.51 -13.18 14.00
CA TRP A 69 26.56 -12.95 15.00
C TRP A 69 26.81 -11.47 15.30
N VAL A 70 27.31 -11.21 16.50
CA VAL A 70 27.98 -9.98 16.91
C VAL A 70 29.42 -10.32 17.25
N ILE A 71 30.36 -9.62 16.64
CA ILE A 71 31.79 -9.73 16.95
C ILE A 71 32.19 -8.52 17.77
N THR A 72 32.88 -8.77 18.89
CA THR A 72 33.35 -7.73 19.81
C THR A 72 34.85 -7.85 20.01
N GLY A 73 35.56 -6.72 19.94
CA GLY A 73 36.96 -6.58 20.31
C GLY A 73 37.11 -5.63 21.49
N ALA A 74 37.79 -6.11 22.52
CA ALA A 74 37.99 -5.37 23.77
C ALA A 74 39.47 -5.11 24.06
N ASP A 75 39.72 -4.32 25.11
CA ASP A 75 41.06 -3.99 25.60
C ASP A 75 41.78 -5.19 26.25
N ASP A 76 41.08 -6.29 26.50
CA ASP A 76 41.67 -7.54 26.96
C ASP A 76 42.34 -8.35 25.83
N MET A 77 42.50 -7.74 24.66
CA MET A 77 43.17 -8.31 23.47
C MET A 77 42.43 -9.49 22.83
N GLN A 78 41.23 -9.81 23.31
CA GLN A 78 40.43 -10.92 22.83
C GLN A 78 39.32 -10.46 21.88
N ILE A 79 39.02 -11.34 20.93
CA ILE A 79 37.83 -11.27 20.10
C ILE A 79 36.84 -12.31 20.59
N ARG A 80 35.60 -11.87 20.78
CA ARG A 80 34.47 -12.72 21.14
C ARG A 80 33.39 -12.60 20.10
N VAL A 81 32.73 -13.72 19.85
CA VAL A 81 31.65 -13.84 18.87
C VAL A 81 30.43 -14.37 19.60
N PHE A 82 29.36 -13.60 19.58
CA PHE A 82 28.09 -13.93 20.20
C PHE A 82 27.03 -14.13 19.13
N ASN A 83 26.14 -15.11 19.32
CA ASN A 83 24.93 -15.17 18.54
C ASN A 83 23.93 -14.17 19.14
N TYR A 84 23.48 -13.18 18.38
CA TYR A 84 22.61 -12.15 18.94
C TYR A 84 21.16 -12.64 19.18
N ASN A 85 20.75 -13.78 18.64
CA ASN A 85 19.44 -14.38 18.92
C ASN A 85 19.45 -15.09 20.27
N THR A 86 20.42 -15.99 20.48
CA THR A 86 20.52 -16.81 21.71
C THR A 86 21.35 -16.18 22.82
N LEU A 87 22.13 -15.13 22.52
CA LEU A 87 23.14 -14.52 23.40
C LEU A 87 24.29 -15.48 23.80
N GLU A 88 24.36 -16.65 23.20
CA GLU A 88 25.42 -17.61 23.47
C GLU A 88 26.73 -17.18 22.81
N ARG A 89 27.83 -17.38 23.53
CA ARG A 89 29.18 -17.15 23.03
C ARG A 89 29.61 -18.31 22.14
N VAL A 90 29.71 -18.05 20.84
CA VAL A 90 30.09 -19.03 19.82
C VAL A 90 31.60 -19.29 19.86
N HIS A 91 32.42 -18.24 19.87
CA HIS A 91 33.88 -18.34 19.85
C HIS A 91 34.56 -17.25 20.66
N MET A 92 35.77 -17.56 21.12
CA MET A 92 36.65 -16.67 21.87
C MET A 92 38.10 -17.03 21.55
N PHE A 93 38.91 -16.04 21.19
CA PHE A 93 40.34 -16.21 20.97
C PHE A 93 41.09 -14.89 21.18
N GLU A 94 42.39 -15.00 21.49
CA GLU A 94 43.30 -13.86 21.58
C GLU A 94 43.77 -13.49 20.18
N ALA A 95 43.47 -12.27 19.74
CA ALA A 95 43.74 -11.84 18.37
C ALA A 95 45.05 -11.05 18.26
N HIS A 96 45.33 -10.20 19.22
CA HIS A 96 46.46 -9.26 19.22
C HIS A 96 47.20 -9.29 20.55
N SER A 97 48.37 -8.66 20.60
CA SER A 97 49.14 -8.49 21.85
C SER A 97 48.92 -7.14 22.52
N ASP A 98 48.02 -6.31 21.98
CA ASP A 98 47.68 -4.98 22.48
C ASP A 98 46.22 -4.63 22.10
N TYR A 99 45.72 -3.47 22.54
CA TYR A 99 44.33 -3.06 22.43
C TYR A 99 43.79 -3.12 21.00
N ILE A 100 42.63 -3.76 20.83
CA ILE A 100 41.95 -3.86 19.54
C ILE A 100 41.20 -2.55 19.27
N ARG A 101 41.49 -1.89 18.15
CA ARG A 101 40.92 -0.57 17.82
C ARG A 101 39.71 -0.67 16.90
N CYS A 102 39.78 -1.50 15.87
CA CYS A 102 38.73 -1.60 14.86
C CYS A 102 38.59 -3.05 14.38
N ILE A 103 37.34 -3.40 14.06
CA ILE A 103 36.98 -4.65 13.41
C ILE A 103 36.23 -4.30 12.13
N ALA A 104 36.66 -4.87 11.00
CA ALA A 104 36.00 -4.73 9.72
C ALA A 104 35.60 -6.12 9.21
N VAL A 105 34.30 -6.31 8.98
CA VAL A 105 33.76 -7.57 8.47
C VAL A 105 33.72 -7.50 6.95
N HIS A 106 34.26 -8.51 6.29
CA HIS A 106 34.19 -8.60 4.84
C HIS A 106 32.74 -8.88 4.40
N PRO A 107 32.21 -8.20 3.37
CA PRO A 107 30.80 -8.29 3.02
C PRO A 107 30.39 -9.63 2.38
N THR A 108 31.25 -10.25 1.56
CA THR A 108 30.89 -11.46 0.78
C THR A 108 31.60 -12.74 1.24
N GLN A 109 32.90 -12.68 1.51
CA GLN A 109 33.70 -13.80 2.02
C GLN A 109 33.69 -13.92 3.54
N PRO A 110 34.14 -15.07 4.10
CA PRO A 110 34.14 -15.36 5.53
C PRO A 110 35.34 -14.76 6.29
N TYR A 111 35.62 -13.48 6.08
CA TYR A 111 36.80 -12.82 6.62
C TYR A 111 36.50 -11.66 7.56
N ILE A 112 37.37 -11.50 8.56
CA ILE A 112 37.39 -10.36 9.48
C ILE A 112 38.78 -9.77 9.50
N LEU A 113 38.85 -8.46 9.37
CA LEU A 113 40.06 -7.67 9.55
C LEU A 113 40.03 -7.00 10.92
N THR A 114 41.14 -7.11 11.64
CA THR A 114 41.28 -6.57 12.99
C THR A 114 42.50 -5.66 13.04
N SER A 115 42.37 -4.47 13.62
CA SER A 115 43.50 -3.58 13.90
C SER A 115 43.74 -3.47 15.39
N SER A 116 45.01 -3.29 15.75
CA SER A 116 45.44 -3.12 17.13
C SER A 116 46.55 -2.05 17.26
N ASP A 117 46.83 -1.71 18.51
CA ASP A 117 47.98 -0.91 18.92
C ASP A 117 49.32 -1.66 18.76
N ASP A 118 49.30 -2.98 18.52
CA ASP A 118 50.49 -3.77 18.16
C ASP A 118 51.06 -3.42 16.76
N MET A 119 50.50 -2.41 16.09
CA MET A 119 50.84 -1.90 14.76
C MET A 119 50.51 -2.87 13.62
N LEU A 120 49.82 -3.97 13.92
CA LEU A 120 49.47 -5.01 12.96
C LEU A 120 48.00 -4.93 12.60
N ILE A 121 47.73 -5.40 11.38
CA ILE A 121 46.39 -5.75 10.94
C ILE A 121 46.39 -7.24 10.68
N LYS A 122 45.39 -7.95 11.20
CA LYS A 122 45.27 -9.40 11.02
C LYS A 122 43.98 -9.74 10.29
N LEU A 123 44.08 -10.71 9.37
CA LEU A 123 42.97 -11.29 8.64
C LEU A 123 42.62 -12.65 9.23
N TRP A 124 41.40 -12.79 9.70
CA TRP A 124 40.87 -14.00 10.31
C TRP A 124 39.84 -14.64 9.40
N ASP A 125 39.95 -15.95 9.22
CA ASP A 125 39.00 -16.77 8.45
C ASP A 125 38.16 -17.62 9.41
N TRP A 126 36.87 -17.33 9.50
CA TRP A 126 35.99 -18.06 10.41
C TRP A 126 35.55 -19.43 9.89
N GLU A 127 35.64 -19.70 8.58
CA GLU A 127 35.39 -21.04 8.03
C GLU A 127 36.56 -21.98 8.33
N LYS A 128 37.78 -21.45 8.32
CA LYS A 128 38.99 -22.18 8.75
C LYS A 128 39.24 -22.10 10.25
N LYS A 129 38.18 -22.30 11.05
CA LYS A 129 38.23 -22.33 12.53
C LYS A 129 38.96 -21.11 13.14
N TRP A 130 38.69 -19.90 12.63
CA TRP A 130 39.29 -18.66 13.12
C TRP A 130 40.82 -18.63 13.03
N SER A 131 41.38 -19.23 11.99
CA SER A 131 42.82 -19.16 11.73
C SER A 131 43.23 -17.77 11.22
N CYS A 132 44.36 -17.26 11.71
CA CYS A 132 44.99 -16.06 11.18
C CYS A 132 45.58 -16.39 9.80
N SER A 133 44.92 -15.94 8.75
CA SER A 133 45.32 -16.22 7.36
C SER A 133 46.44 -15.31 6.91
N GLN A 134 46.42 -14.04 7.32
CA GLN A 134 47.40 -13.05 6.90
C GLN A 134 47.63 -12.01 7.99
N VAL A 135 48.88 -11.60 8.15
CA VAL A 135 49.30 -10.47 8.98
C VAL A 135 49.85 -9.38 8.06
N PHE A 136 49.28 -8.18 8.15
CA PHE A 136 49.79 -7.01 7.46
C PHE A 136 50.58 -6.18 8.46
N GLU A 137 51.89 -6.24 8.32
CA GLU A 137 52.83 -5.41 9.08
C GLU A 137 53.02 -4.09 8.35
N GLY A 138 53.71 -3.11 8.96
CA GLY A 138 54.30 -1.98 8.24
C GLY A 138 53.81 -0.60 8.63
N HIS A 139 52.73 -0.46 9.39
CA HIS A 139 52.48 0.79 10.09
C HIS A 139 53.54 1.01 11.17
N THR A 140 53.93 2.26 11.39
CA THR A 140 54.96 2.61 12.41
C THR A 140 54.34 3.05 13.72
N HIS A 141 53.01 3.16 13.78
CA HIS A 141 52.23 3.49 14.96
C HIS A 141 50.89 2.75 14.93
N TYR A 142 50.18 2.81 16.05
CA TYR A 142 48.83 2.29 16.28
C TYR A 142 47.87 2.46 15.09
N VAL A 143 47.24 1.35 14.70
CA VAL A 143 46.29 1.33 13.60
C VAL A 143 44.89 1.62 14.15
N MET A 144 44.42 2.84 13.93
CA MET A 144 43.18 3.36 14.53
C MET A 144 41.93 2.78 13.86
N GLN A 145 41.94 2.64 12.53
CA GLN A 145 40.74 2.23 11.80
C GLN A 145 41.08 1.45 10.54
N ILE A 146 40.22 0.47 10.23
CA ILE A 146 40.22 -0.27 8.96
C ILE A 146 38.88 -0.10 8.30
N VAL A 147 38.87 0.16 6.99
CA VAL A 147 37.66 0.20 6.18
C VAL A 147 37.90 -0.60 4.90
N ILE A 148 37.03 -1.58 4.64
CA ILE A 148 37.03 -2.32 3.38
C ILE A 148 36.42 -1.41 2.30
N ASN A 149 37.02 -1.40 1.12
CA ASN A 149 36.48 -0.67 -0.01
C ASN A 149 35.11 -1.27 -0.38
N PRO A 150 34.02 -0.48 -0.32
CA PRO A 150 32.68 -1.01 -0.58
C PRO A 150 32.43 -1.34 -2.06
N LYS A 151 33.28 -0.86 -2.98
CA LYS A 151 33.16 -1.11 -4.43
C LYS A 151 34.00 -2.29 -4.91
N ASP A 152 35.17 -2.49 -4.30
CA ASP A 152 36.04 -3.64 -4.52
C ASP A 152 36.39 -4.25 -3.17
N ASN A 153 35.70 -5.34 -2.84
CA ASN A 153 35.82 -5.99 -1.54
C ASN A 153 37.22 -6.57 -1.28
N ASN A 154 38.05 -6.66 -2.32
CA ASN A 154 39.40 -7.18 -2.24
C ASN A 154 40.40 -6.15 -1.73
N GLN A 155 40.00 -4.89 -1.58
CA GLN A 155 40.87 -3.81 -1.09
C GLN A 155 40.38 -3.28 0.26
N PHE A 156 41.32 -2.91 1.12
CA PHE A 156 41.02 -2.23 2.37
C PHE A 156 41.98 -1.07 2.59
N ALA A 157 41.51 -0.03 3.28
CA ALA A 157 42.32 1.07 3.74
C ALA A 157 42.50 0.99 5.26
N SER A 158 43.71 1.23 5.73
CA SER A 158 44.05 1.35 7.14
C SER A 158 44.59 2.73 7.45
N ALA A 159 44.04 3.35 8.50
CA ALA A 159 44.50 4.62 9.02
C ALA A 159 45.27 4.40 10.32
N SER A 160 46.47 4.96 10.42
CA SER A 160 47.33 4.87 11.60
C SER A 160 47.66 6.26 12.16
N LEU A 161 48.03 6.28 13.44
CA LEU A 161 48.55 7.47 14.10
C LEU A 161 49.91 7.94 13.54
N ASP A 162 50.54 7.14 12.67
CA ASP A 162 51.74 7.51 11.91
C ASP A 162 51.48 8.58 10.82
N ARG A 163 50.24 9.09 10.73
CA ARG A 163 49.73 10.07 9.74
C ARG A 163 49.69 9.53 8.32
N THR A 164 49.80 8.21 8.14
CA THR A 164 49.69 7.55 6.85
C THR A 164 48.40 6.74 6.77
N ILE A 165 47.82 6.74 5.57
CA ILE A 165 46.78 5.78 5.20
C ILE A 165 47.42 4.80 4.24
N LYS A 166 47.34 3.50 4.54
CA LYS A 166 47.84 2.44 3.66
C LYS A 166 46.65 1.70 3.07
N VAL A 167 46.66 1.50 1.75
CA VAL A 167 45.71 0.61 1.09
C VAL A 167 46.39 -0.73 0.90
N GLY A 168 45.77 -1.78 1.43
CA GLY A 168 46.16 -3.16 1.25
C GLY A 168 45.18 -3.87 0.31
N THR A 169 45.68 -4.88 -0.39
CA THR A 169 44.85 -5.84 -1.14
C THR A 169 44.84 -7.16 -0.39
N VAL A 170 43.66 -7.73 -0.20
CA VAL A 170 43.48 -9.09 0.32
C VAL A 170 43.75 -10.05 -0.83
N CYS A 171 44.84 -10.83 -0.72
CA CYS A 171 45.24 -11.79 -1.77
C CYS A 171 44.78 -13.21 -1.41
N TYR A 172 43.79 -13.73 -2.14
CA TYR A 172 43.17 -15.03 -1.87
C TYR A 172 44.02 -16.26 -2.27
N TYR A 173 45.08 -16.07 -3.06
CA TYR A 173 45.87 -17.16 -3.66
C TYR A 173 47.32 -17.26 -3.16
N CYS A 174 47.80 -16.35 -2.29
CA CYS A 174 49.18 -16.37 -1.82
C CYS A 174 49.31 -17.10 -0.47
N CYS A 175 49.07 -18.41 -0.46
CA CYS A 175 49.24 -19.24 0.75
C CYS A 175 50.34 -20.32 0.59
N GLN A 176 51.30 -20.15 -0.34
CA GLN A 176 52.34 -21.17 -0.56
C GLN A 176 53.80 -20.71 -0.51
N THR A 177 54.12 -19.42 -0.37
CA THR A 177 55.53 -19.03 -0.25
C THR A 177 55.73 -17.85 0.71
N THR A 178 56.26 -18.17 1.89
CA THR A 178 57.00 -17.26 2.75
C THR A 178 58.20 -16.70 2.00
N HIS A 179 58.42 -15.39 2.11
CA HIS A 179 59.48 -14.57 1.48
C HIS A 179 59.11 -13.97 0.12
N HIS A 180 58.41 -12.84 0.12
CA HIS A 180 58.93 -11.58 -0.41
C HIS A 180 57.93 -10.44 -0.17
N HIS A 181 58.41 -9.40 0.51
CA HIS A 181 57.73 -8.11 0.69
C HIS A 181 57.39 -7.52 -0.68
N HIS A 182 56.10 -7.37 -0.99
CA HIS A 182 55.64 -6.53 -2.09
C HIS A 182 54.57 -5.57 -1.57
N TRP A 183 55.05 -4.42 -1.06
CA TRP A 183 54.21 -3.24 -0.93
C TRP A 183 54.04 -2.66 -2.32
N ILE A 184 52.82 -2.68 -2.86
CA ILE A 184 52.51 -1.85 -4.03
C ILE A 184 52.64 -0.40 -3.59
N ARG A 185 53.75 0.22 -3.99
CA ARG A 185 53.97 1.66 -3.93
C ARG A 185 52.94 2.34 -4.83
N GLY A 186 52.28 3.37 -4.31
CA GLY A 186 51.68 4.41 -5.14
C GLY A 186 50.18 4.31 -5.35
N CYS A 187 49.41 4.67 -4.32
CA CYS A 187 48.25 5.53 -4.52
C CYS A 187 48.49 6.75 -3.64
N THR A 188 49.31 7.67 -4.12
CA THR A 188 49.41 9.02 -3.55
C THR A 188 48.02 9.63 -3.59
N TYR A 189 47.37 9.71 -2.44
CA TYR A 189 46.18 10.53 -2.28
C TYR A 189 46.57 11.96 -2.66
N ARG A 190 46.00 12.47 -3.74
CA ARG A 190 46.04 13.90 -4.01
C ARG A 190 45.04 14.53 -3.05
N LEU A 191 45.54 15.27 -2.07
CA LEU A 191 44.69 16.11 -1.23
C LEU A 191 43.98 17.13 -2.14
N GLU A 192 42.70 16.90 -2.43
CA GLU A 192 41.91 17.81 -3.27
C GLU A 192 41.53 19.08 -2.50
N SER A 193 40.97 18.90 -1.31
CA SER A 193 40.63 20.00 -0.42
C SER A 193 40.71 19.57 1.04
N THR A 194 41.17 20.48 1.89
CA THR A 194 41.14 20.31 3.35
C THR A 194 39.94 21.06 3.88
N LEU A 195 38.98 20.35 4.44
CA LEU A 195 37.84 20.95 5.13
C LEU A 195 38.18 21.08 6.61
N ASN A 196 38.27 22.32 7.11
CA ASN A 196 38.46 22.61 8.53
C ASN A 196 37.28 23.45 9.03
N TYR A 197 36.48 22.84 9.91
CA TYR A 197 35.31 23.48 10.51
C TYR A 197 35.57 23.97 11.94
N GLY A 198 36.81 23.89 12.45
CA GLY A 198 37.17 24.42 13.76
C GLY A 198 36.70 23.62 14.98
N MET A 199 36.06 22.45 14.77
CA MET A 199 35.48 21.60 15.83
C MET A 199 36.48 20.58 16.42
N GLU A 200 37.76 20.96 16.50
CA GLU A 200 38.87 20.11 16.97
C GLU A 200 39.05 18.78 16.20
N ARG A 201 39.19 17.62 16.87
CA ARG A 201 39.59 16.36 16.23
C ARG A 201 38.39 15.66 15.59
N VAL A 202 38.61 15.11 14.40
CA VAL A 202 37.66 14.20 13.74
C VAL A 202 37.84 12.79 14.30
N TRP A 203 36.80 12.24 14.94
CA TRP A 203 36.79 10.88 15.49
C TRP A 203 36.30 9.84 14.50
N CYS A 204 35.36 10.20 13.64
CA CYS A 204 34.76 9.28 12.70
C CYS A 204 34.33 9.96 11.40
N VAL A 205 34.35 9.18 10.33
CA VAL A 205 33.81 9.51 9.01
C VAL A 205 32.93 8.35 8.58
N CYS A 206 31.72 8.65 8.12
CA CYS A 206 30.81 7.66 7.57
C CYS A 206 30.13 8.21 6.30
N GLY A 207 30.33 7.55 5.16
CA GLY A 207 29.57 7.83 3.95
C GLY A 207 28.27 7.02 3.96
N LEU A 208 27.14 7.67 3.68
CA LEU A 208 25.88 6.98 3.43
C LEU A 208 25.99 6.22 2.10
N ARG A 209 25.88 4.88 2.15
CA ARG A 209 25.87 4.05 0.93
C ARG A 209 24.71 4.48 0.02
N GLY A 210 24.96 4.62 -1.27
CA GLY A 210 23.96 5.09 -2.24
C GLY A 210 23.70 6.61 -2.23
N SER A 211 24.32 7.39 -1.33
CA SER A 211 24.24 8.86 -1.33
C SER A 211 25.64 9.48 -1.39
N ASN A 212 25.72 10.79 -1.63
CA ASN A 212 26.95 11.58 -1.56
C ASN A 212 27.12 12.27 -0.20
N ASN A 213 26.24 11.93 0.74
CA ASN A 213 26.30 12.46 2.09
C ASN A 213 27.36 11.70 2.89
N VAL A 214 28.30 12.46 3.43
CA VAL A 214 29.36 12.01 4.32
C VAL A 214 29.15 12.70 5.66
N ALA A 215 28.94 11.91 6.71
CA ALA A 215 28.90 12.37 8.08
C ALA A 215 30.31 12.34 8.69
N LEU A 216 30.65 13.40 9.42
CA LEU A 216 31.90 13.60 10.13
C LEU A 216 31.57 13.82 11.61
N GLY A 217 32.19 13.07 12.50
CA GLY A 217 32.08 13.26 13.96
C GLY A 217 33.31 13.98 14.50
N TYR A 218 33.08 15.05 15.26
CA TYR A 218 34.08 15.92 15.89
C TYR A 218 34.03 15.79 17.42
N ASP A 219 35.03 16.35 18.13
CA ASP A 219 34.98 16.49 19.61
C ASP A 219 33.76 17.33 20.03
N GLU A 220 33.52 18.45 19.34
CA GLU A 220 32.47 19.43 19.69
C GLU A 220 31.13 19.20 18.97
N GLY A 221 30.99 18.16 18.15
CA GLY A 221 29.74 17.91 17.43
C GLY A 221 29.85 16.96 16.26
N SER A 222 28.96 17.11 15.28
CA SER A 222 28.99 16.34 14.03
C SER A 222 28.51 17.20 12.87
N ILE A 223 29.04 16.93 11.68
CA ILE A 223 28.70 17.65 10.45
C ILE A 223 28.36 16.62 9.38
N ILE A 224 27.35 16.90 8.57
CA ILE A 224 27.09 16.16 7.34
C ILE A 224 27.46 17.05 6.17
N ILE A 225 28.36 16.57 5.32
CA ILE A 225 28.76 17.22 4.07
C ILE A 225 28.19 16.43 2.90
N LYS A 226 27.79 17.13 1.84
CA LYS A 226 27.37 16.51 0.58
C LYS A 226 28.49 16.67 -0.43
N VAL A 227 29.05 15.56 -0.88
CA VAL A 227 30.20 15.54 -1.79
C VAL A 227 29.71 15.33 -3.23
N GLY A 228 29.61 16.40 -4.01
CA GLY A 228 29.17 16.35 -5.41
C GLY A 228 27.65 16.28 -5.61
N ARG A 229 27.22 16.09 -6.87
CA ARG A 229 25.80 16.01 -7.26
C ARG A 229 25.18 14.68 -6.86
N GLU A 230 23.93 14.70 -6.42
CA GLU A 230 23.23 13.47 -5.96
C GLU A 230 22.68 12.62 -7.11
N GLU A 231 22.39 13.24 -8.25
CA GLU A 231 21.93 12.58 -9.46
C GLU A 231 23.05 11.72 -10.07
N PRO A 232 22.78 10.46 -10.41
CA PRO A 232 23.74 9.63 -11.11
C PRO A 232 23.94 10.14 -12.53
N ALA A 233 25.19 10.11 -12.99
CA ALA A 233 25.55 10.39 -14.37
C ALA A 233 25.17 9.18 -15.25
N MET A 234 23.88 9.08 -15.60
CA MET A 234 23.31 8.05 -16.46
C MET A 234 22.29 8.64 -17.42
N SER A 235 22.20 8.04 -18.60
CA SER A 235 21.20 8.41 -19.60
C SER A 235 20.86 7.21 -20.46
N MET A 236 19.63 7.18 -20.97
CA MET A 236 19.12 6.13 -21.86
C MET A 236 18.69 6.72 -23.20
N ASP A 237 19.00 5.99 -24.28
CA ASP A 237 18.48 6.24 -25.62
C ASP A 237 17.09 5.62 -25.80
N THR A 238 16.27 6.16 -26.70
CA THR A 238 14.95 5.63 -27.12
C THR A 238 15.03 4.16 -27.61
N ASN A 239 16.21 3.70 -28.02
CA ASN A 239 16.46 2.30 -28.40
C ASN A 239 16.81 1.37 -27.23
N GLY A 240 16.81 1.84 -25.98
CA GLY A 240 17.14 1.03 -24.80
C GLY A 240 18.64 0.79 -24.61
N LYS A 241 19.49 1.70 -25.11
CA LYS A 241 20.92 1.72 -24.78
C LYS A 241 21.13 2.67 -23.61
N ILE A 242 21.69 2.16 -22.53
CA ILE A 242 21.97 2.95 -21.33
C ILE A 242 23.47 3.19 -21.29
N ILE A 243 23.85 4.43 -21.05
CA ILE A 243 25.24 4.82 -20.82
C ILE A 243 25.31 5.48 -19.46
N TRP A 244 26.23 5.02 -18.64
CA TRP A 244 26.51 5.60 -17.34
C TRP A 244 28.01 5.75 -17.11
N ALA A 245 28.37 6.65 -16.20
CA ALA A 245 29.72 6.78 -15.73
C ALA A 245 29.91 6.09 -14.37
N LYS A 246 30.95 5.28 -14.29
CA LYS A 246 31.48 4.75 -13.04
C LYS A 246 32.83 5.42 -12.78
N HIS A 247 32.81 6.50 -11.99
CA HIS A 247 33.96 7.41 -11.85
C HIS A 247 34.35 8.00 -13.21
N SER A 248 35.58 7.79 -13.67
CA SER A 248 36.07 8.27 -14.97
C SER A 248 35.82 7.28 -16.11
N GLU A 249 35.29 6.09 -15.85
CA GLU A 249 35.01 5.08 -16.88
C GLU A 249 33.57 5.20 -17.36
N ILE A 250 33.38 5.24 -18.67
CA ILE A 250 32.06 5.15 -19.28
C ILE A 250 31.77 3.70 -19.65
N GLN A 251 30.64 3.23 -19.15
CA GLN A 251 30.12 1.91 -19.43
C GLN A 251 28.81 2.02 -20.19
N GLN A 252 28.55 1.03 -21.03
CA GLN A 252 27.33 0.89 -21.78
C GLN A 252 26.64 -0.41 -21.40
N ALA A 253 25.33 -0.35 -21.18
CA ALA A 253 24.48 -1.52 -21.09
C ALA A 253 23.40 -1.47 -22.18
N ASN A 254 23.01 -2.63 -22.68
CA ASN A 254 22.00 -2.75 -23.72
C ASN A 254 20.83 -3.59 -23.20
N LEU A 255 19.65 -2.99 -23.16
CA LEU A 255 18.42 -3.66 -22.75
C LEU A 255 17.99 -4.75 -23.75
N LYS A 256 18.30 -4.58 -25.05
CA LYS A 256 17.93 -5.56 -26.10
C LYS A 256 18.59 -6.93 -25.97
N ALA A 257 19.67 -7.03 -25.19
CA ALA A 257 20.38 -8.30 -25.00
C ALA A 257 19.63 -9.28 -24.06
N MET A 258 18.55 -8.82 -23.42
CA MET A 258 17.83 -9.57 -22.39
C MET A 258 16.83 -10.61 -22.92
N GLY A 259 16.49 -10.58 -24.22
CA GLY A 259 15.46 -11.44 -24.80
C GLY A 259 14.05 -11.19 -24.21
N ASP A 260 13.07 -12.01 -24.61
CA ASP A 260 11.67 -11.95 -24.11
C ASP A 260 11.51 -12.62 -22.74
N ALA A 261 12.44 -12.40 -21.81
CA ALA A 261 12.28 -12.90 -20.45
C ALA A 261 11.17 -12.10 -19.74
N GLU A 262 10.18 -12.79 -19.15
CA GLU A 262 9.16 -12.17 -18.32
C GLU A 262 9.82 -11.54 -17.07
N ILE A 263 10.08 -10.24 -17.13
CA ILE A 263 10.65 -9.48 -16.03
C ILE A 263 9.54 -9.14 -15.04
N LYS A 264 9.72 -9.49 -13.76
CA LYS A 264 8.83 -9.02 -12.69
C LYS A 264 9.07 -7.55 -12.38
N ASP A 265 8.00 -6.83 -12.12
CA ASP A 265 8.07 -5.41 -11.74
C ASP A 265 8.84 -5.25 -10.42
N GLY A 266 9.74 -4.26 -10.38
CA GLY A 266 10.55 -4.00 -9.19
C GLY A 266 11.84 -4.82 -9.08
N GLU A 267 12.03 -5.85 -9.92
CA GLU A 267 13.24 -6.67 -9.89
C GLU A 267 14.43 -6.00 -10.59
N ARG A 268 15.65 -6.28 -10.10
CA ARG A 268 16.88 -5.78 -10.70
C ARG A 268 17.19 -6.52 -11.99
N LEU A 269 17.43 -5.78 -13.05
CA LEU A 269 17.79 -6.34 -14.35
C LEU A 269 19.26 -6.74 -14.39
N PRO A 270 19.60 -8.01 -14.70
CA PRO A 270 20.98 -8.44 -14.89
C PRO A 270 21.47 -8.02 -16.29
N LEU A 271 21.98 -6.79 -16.41
CA LEU A 271 22.44 -6.26 -17.70
C LEU A 271 23.89 -6.62 -18.01
N ALA A 272 24.17 -6.98 -19.27
CA ALA A 272 25.53 -7.13 -19.78
C ALA A 272 26.17 -5.75 -19.95
N VAL A 273 27.16 -5.47 -19.12
CA VAL A 273 27.91 -4.20 -19.13
C VAL A 273 29.12 -4.32 -20.05
N LYS A 274 29.29 -3.33 -20.93
CA LYS A 274 30.43 -3.18 -21.83
C LYS A 274 31.16 -1.89 -21.51
N ASP A 275 32.46 -2.00 -21.24
CA ASP A 275 33.31 -0.82 -21.03
C ASP A 275 33.61 -0.13 -22.37
N MET A 276 33.36 1.17 -22.45
CA MET A 276 33.53 1.98 -23.67
C MET A 276 34.82 2.78 -23.68
N GLY A 277 35.36 3.11 -22.50
CA GLY A 277 36.61 3.83 -22.33
C GLY A 277 36.59 4.77 -21.14
N SER A 278 37.73 5.43 -20.88
CA SER A 278 37.85 6.48 -19.87
C SER A 278 37.59 7.87 -20.48
N CYS A 279 36.96 8.74 -19.69
CA CYS A 279 36.87 10.16 -19.96
C CYS A 279 38.03 10.92 -19.33
N GLU A 280 38.40 12.03 -19.98
CA GLU A 280 39.45 12.94 -19.48
C GLU A 280 38.95 13.79 -18.31
N ILE A 281 37.66 14.11 -18.31
CA ILE A 281 36.97 14.87 -17.25
C ILE A 281 36.23 13.93 -16.30
N TYR A 282 36.00 14.37 -15.06
CA TYR A 282 35.14 13.67 -14.13
C TYR A 282 33.66 13.92 -14.48
N PRO A 283 32.92 12.91 -14.97
CA PRO A 283 31.56 13.09 -15.46
C PRO A 283 30.60 13.43 -14.30
N GLN A 284 30.03 14.63 -14.33
CA GLN A 284 28.97 15.05 -13.41
C GLN A 284 27.58 14.78 -14.00
N THR A 285 27.40 14.98 -15.30
CA THR A 285 26.15 14.71 -16.01
C THR A 285 26.43 14.03 -17.34
N ILE A 286 25.56 13.10 -17.71
CA ILE A 286 25.57 12.43 -19.01
C ILE A 286 24.17 12.60 -19.61
N GLN A 287 24.11 13.03 -20.86
CA GLN A 287 22.84 13.15 -21.59
C GLN A 287 23.00 12.68 -23.03
N HIS A 288 22.10 11.82 -23.49
CA HIS A 288 21.94 11.55 -24.92
C HIS A 288 21.33 12.76 -25.61
N ASN A 289 21.68 12.96 -26.87
CA ASN A 289 20.89 13.81 -27.73
C ASN A 289 19.52 13.14 -28.02
N PRO A 290 18.48 13.88 -28.46
CA PRO A 290 17.16 13.32 -28.70
C PRO A 290 17.14 12.12 -29.67
N ASN A 291 18.05 12.10 -30.66
CA ASN A 291 18.20 10.99 -31.61
C ASN A 291 19.09 9.82 -31.12
N GLY A 292 19.66 9.87 -29.91
CA GLY A 292 20.55 8.83 -29.35
C GLY A 292 21.91 8.65 -30.03
N ARG A 293 22.26 9.47 -31.02
CA ARG A 293 23.49 9.40 -31.80
C ARG A 293 24.71 9.93 -31.05
N PHE A 294 24.52 10.97 -30.25
CA PHE A 294 25.56 11.66 -29.51
C PHE A 294 25.28 11.60 -28.02
N VAL A 295 26.34 11.62 -27.24
CA VAL A 295 26.30 11.69 -25.79
C VAL A 295 27.16 12.85 -25.37
N VAL A 296 26.63 13.75 -24.56
CA VAL A 296 27.42 14.78 -23.91
C VAL A 296 27.79 14.31 -22.51
N VAL A 297 29.03 14.57 -22.14
CA VAL A 297 29.55 14.42 -20.79
C VAL A 297 29.95 15.80 -20.33
N CYS A 298 29.39 16.26 -19.21
CA CYS A 298 29.79 17.53 -18.60
C CYS A 298 30.43 17.27 -17.24
N GLY A 299 31.49 18.01 -16.95
CA GLY A 299 32.28 17.87 -15.73
C GLY A 299 33.26 19.03 -15.58
N ASP A 300 33.43 19.51 -14.35
CA ASP A 300 34.45 20.50 -13.96
C ASP A 300 34.50 21.78 -14.81
N GLY A 301 33.34 22.23 -15.31
CA GLY A 301 33.22 23.44 -16.15
C GLY A 301 33.56 23.22 -17.62
N GLU A 302 33.66 21.96 -18.05
CA GLU A 302 33.89 21.54 -19.42
C GLU A 302 32.79 20.58 -19.89
N TYR A 303 32.60 20.53 -21.21
CA TYR A 303 31.73 19.55 -21.86
C TYR A 303 32.46 18.88 -23.02
N ILE A 304 32.20 17.60 -23.20
CA ILE A 304 32.70 16.81 -24.32
C ILE A 304 31.53 16.06 -24.94
N ILE A 305 31.37 16.18 -26.27
CA ILE A 305 30.38 15.44 -27.03
C ILE A 305 31.05 14.25 -27.70
N TYR A 306 30.57 13.07 -27.39
CA TYR A 306 31.00 11.79 -27.93
C TYR A 306 29.96 11.20 -28.88
N THR A 307 30.40 10.31 -29.77
CA THR A 307 29.48 9.43 -30.49
C THR A 307 29.04 8.26 -29.59
N ALA A 308 27.73 8.03 -29.46
CA ALA A 308 27.19 7.03 -28.54
C ALA A 308 27.69 5.58 -28.81
N MET A 309 28.01 5.25 -30.06
CA MET A 309 28.42 3.90 -30.45
C MET A 309 29.88 3.53 -30.16
N ALA A 310 30.78 4.52 -30.12
CA ALA A 310 32.22 4.26 -30.11
C ALA A 310 33.02 5.27 -29.27
N LEU A 311 32.31 6.11 -28.50
CA LEU A 311 32.88 7.15 -27.65
C LEU A 311 33.93 8.04 -28.35
N ARG A 312 33.73 8.38 -29.63
CA ARG A 312 34.66 9.24 -30.37
C ARG A 312 34.32 10.70 -30.14
N ASN A 313 35.31 11.49 -29.74
CA ASN A 313 35.15 12.93 -29.51
C ASN A 313 34.75 13.64 -30.82
N LYS A 314 33.71 14.47 -30.74
CA LYS A 314 33.20 15.31 -31.82
C LYS A 314 33.46 16.79 -31.60
N SER A 315 33.21 17.26 -30.39
CA SER A 315 33.43 18.64 -29.97
C SER A 315 33.64 18.69 -28.47
N PHE A 316 34.42 19.67 -28.04
CA PHE A 316 34.67 19.94 -26.63
C PHE A 316 34.72 21.46 -26.42
N GLY A 317 34.50 21.90 -25.20
CA GLY A 317 34.62 23.30 -24.83
C GLY A 317 34.33 23.53 -23.35
N SER A 318 34.49 24.77 -22.92
CA SER A 318 34.16 25.19 -21.55
C SER A 318 32.68 25.55 -21.46
N ALA A 319 31.97 24.93 -20.52
CA ALA A 319 30.59 25.25 -20.19
C ALA A 319 30.29 24.85 -18.75
N GLN A 320 29.56 25.72 -18.03
CA GLN A 320 29.02 25.36 -16.72
C GLN A 320 27.81 24.42 -16.87
N GLU A 321 27.01 24.64 -17.90
CA GLU A 321 25.84 23.84 -18.23
C GLU A 321 25.71 23.66 -19.73
N PHE A 322 25.11 22.54 -20.10
CA PHE A 322 24.87 22.13 -21.46
C PHE A 322 23.44 21.61 -21.56
N VAL A 323 22.72 21.98 -22.62
CA VAL A 323 21.39 21.43 -22.92
C VAL A 323 21.22 21.20 -24.41
N TRP A 324 20.55 20.10 -24.76
CA TRP A 324 20.13 19.82 -26.12
C TRP A 324 18.85 20.56 -26.48
N ALA A 325 18.73 21.02 -27.73
CA ALA A 325 17.44 21.35 -28.30
C ALA A 325 16.66 20.06 -28.62
N HIS A 326 15.36 20.16 -28.90
CA HIS A 326 14.61 19.04 -29.47
C HIS A 326 15.15 18.66 -30.86
N ASP A 327 15.60 19.64 -31.66
CA ASP A 327 16.40 19.36 -32.85
C ASP A 327 17.76 18.80 -32.44
N SER A 328 18.05 17.59 -32.88
CA SER A 328 19.31 16.88 -32.58
C SER A 328 20.57 17.55 -33.14
N SER A 329 20.42 18.55 -34.00
CA SER A 329 21.52 19.31 -34.56
C SER A 329 21.92 20.53 -33.74
N GLU A 330 21.06 20.98 -32.81
CA GLU A 330 21.23 22.21 -32.05
C GLU A 330 21.41 21.94 -30.54
N TYR A 331 22.23 22.77 -29.91
CA TYR A 331 22.43 22.75 -28.46
C TYR A 331 22.82 24.14 -27.95
N ALA A 332 22.55 24.39 -26.67
CA ALA A 332 22.96 25.60 -25.98
C ALA A 332 23.93 25.27 -24.85
N ILE A 333 24.85 26.18 -24.62
CA ILE A 333 25.77 26.12 -23.48
C ILE A 333 25.75 27.44 -22.71
N ARG A 334 25.94 27.33 -21.40
CA ARG A 334 26.14 28.46 -20.50
C ARG A 334 27.62 28.55 -20.17
N GLU A 335 28.31 29.52 -20.78
CA GLU A 335 29.75 29.74 -20.55
C GLU A 335 29.98 30.53 -19.26
N SER A 336 29.12 31.52 -18.99
CA SER A 336 29.13 32.35 -17.78
C SER A 336 27.71 32.73 -17.38
N ASN A 337 27.54 33.33 -16.20
CA ASN A 337 26.22 33.74 -15.69
C ASN A 337 25.52 34.82 -16.53
N SER A 338 26.12 35.32 -17.61
CA SER A 338 25.53 36.36 -18.47
C SER A 338 25.54 36.02 -19.96
N ILE A 339 26.18 34.92 -20.38
CA ILE A 339 26.37 34.59 -21.80
C ILE A 339 25.88 33.17 -22.05
N VAL A 340 24.93 33.06 -22.98
CA VAL A 340 24.44 31.80 -23.53
C VAL A 340 24.82 31.74 -25.01
N LYS A 341 25.44 30.61 -25.40
CA LYS A 341 25.86 30.35 -26.78
C LYS A 341 25.03 29.22 -27.37
N ILE A 342 24.55 29.40 -28.59
CA ILE A 342 23.81 28.39 -29.35
C ILE A 342 24.69 27.87 -30.48
N PHE A 343 24.74 26.56 -30.61
CA PHE A 343 25.50 25.84 -31.62
C PHE A 343 24.55 25.07 -32.53
N LYS A 344 24.83 25.07 -33.83
CA LYS A 344 24.18 24.21 -34.83
C LYS A 344 25.23 23.41 -35.56
N ASN A 345 25.06 22.09 -35.63
CA ASN A 345 26.04 21.16 -36.22
C ASN A 345 27.46 21.35 -35.68
N PHE A 346 27.60 21.54 -34.36
CA PHE A 346 28.88 21.74 -33.65
C PHE A 346 29.63 23.03 -34.03
N LYS A 347 28.96 23.99 -34.67
CA LYS A 347 29.47 25.33 -34.96
C LYS A 347 28.64 26.37 -34.23
N GLU A 348 29.31 27.38 -33.69
CA GLU A 348 28.63 28.50 -33.01
C GLU A 348 27.79 29.28 -34.03
N LYS A 349 26.49 29.44 -33.73
CA LYS A 349 25.52 30.16 -34.57
C LYS A 349 25.32 31.57 -34.05
N LYS A 350 24.99 31.69 -32.76
CA LYS A 350 24.72 32.95 -32.07
C LYS A 350 25.20 32.88 -30.63
N SER A 351 25.59 34.05 -30.11
CA SER A 351 25.87 34.27 -28.70
C SER A 351 25.05 35.48 -28.29
N PHE A 352 24.28 35.35 -27.21
CA PHE A 352 23.43 36.44 -26.73
C PHE A 352 23.49 36.56 -25.21
N LYS A 353 23.10 37.74 -24.72
CA LYS A 353 23.07 38.08 -23.30
C LYS A 353 21.62 38.27 -22.87
N PRO A 354 21.07 37.38 -22.05
CA PRO A 354 19.74 37.56 -21.46
C PRO A 354 19.70 38.82 -20.56
N ASP A 355 18.57 39.54 -20.56
CA ASP A 355 18.44 40.83 -19.86
C ASP A 355 18.69 40.75 -18.35
N PHE A 356 18.27 39.66 -17.70
CA PHE A 356 18.40 39.44 -16.25
C PHE A 356 19.49 38.44 -15.86
N GLY A 357 20.40 38.13 -16.78
CA GLY A 357 21.40 37.08 -16.60
C GLY A 357 20.82 35.66 -16.65
N ALA A 358 21.72 34.68 -16.61
CA ALA A 358 21.41 33.25 -16.70
C ALA A 358 22.07 32.49 -15.54
N GLU A 359 21.26 32.02 -14.60
CA GLU A 359 21.69 31.12 -13.54
C GLU A 359 21.60 29.66 -13.97
N GLY A 360 20.60 29.32 -14.80
CA GLY A 360 20.38 27.97 -15.32
C GLY A 360 19.84 27.97 -16.75
N ILE A 361 20.15 26.95 -17.54
CA ILE A 361 19.55 26.73 -18.87
C ILE A 361 18.81 25.38 -18.95
N TYR A 362 17.74 25.35 -19.73
CA TYR A 362 16.89 24.18 -19.96
C TYR A 362 16.65 23.97 -21.45
N GLY A 363 16.81 22.73 -21.88
CA GLY A 363 16.56 22.30 -23.26
C GLY A 363 15.09 21.97 -23.54
N GLY A 364 14.78 21.68 -24.79
CA GLY A 364 13.44 21.32 -25.25
C GLY A 364 13.04 22.00 -26.55
N PHE A 365 11.75 22.20 -26.76
CA PHE A 365 11.20 22.91 -27.92
C PHE A 365 11.58 24.39 -27.92
N LEU A 366 11.66 24.99 -26.72
CA LEU A 366 12.15 26.35 -26.51
C LEU A 366 13.35 26.33 -25.56
N LEU A 367 14.22 27.33 -25.67
CA LEU A 367 15.34 27.51 -24.76
C LEU A 367 14.86 28.20 -23.50
N GLY A 368 14.80 27.47 -22.40
CA GLY A 368 14.47 28.03 -21.08
C GLY A 368 15.72 28.59 -20.41
N VAL A 369 15.69 29.85 -19.98
CA VAL A 369 16.75 30.49 -19.20
C VAL A 369 16.19 30.91 -17.85
N ARG A 370 16.73 30.35 -16.77
CA ARG A 370 16.41 30.74 -15.41
C ARG A 370 17.28 31.91 -14.97
N SER A 371 16.64 32.95 -14.50
CA SER A 371 17.23 34.12 -13.87
C SER A 371 16.76 34.22 -12.42
N VAL A 372 17.32 35.17 -11.65
CA VAL A 372 16.94 35.40 -10.25
C VAL A 372 15.44 35.75 -10.12
N ASN A 373 14.90 36.46 -11.10
CA ASN A 373 13.54 36.98 -11.08
C ASN A 373 12.50 36.06 -11.75
N GLY A 374 12.91 34.93 -12.35
CA GLY A 374 12.00 34.00 -13.02
C GLY A 374 12.61 33.26 -14.20
N LEU A 375 11.76 32.57 -14.95
CA LEU A 375 12.08 31.78 -16.13
C LEU A 375 11.69 32.53 -17.41
N ALA A 376 12.62 32.63 -18.36
CA ALA A 376 12.38 33.20 -19.68
C ALA A 376 12.51 32.11 -20.76
N PHE A 377 11.53 32.00 -21.65
CA PHE A 377 11.60 31.16 -22.83
C PHE A 377 12.04 31.97 -24.06
N TYR A 378 13.07 31.47 -24.73
CA TYR A 378 13.58 32.02 -25.98
C TYR A 378 13.39 31.04 -27.13
N ASP A 379 13.22 31.59 -28.33
CA ASP A 379 13.28 30.81 -29.55
C ASP A 379 14.73 30.39 -29.90
N TRP A 380 14.91 29.18 -30.42
CA TRP A 380 16.23 28.64 -30.81
C TRP A 380 16.78 29.29 -32.09
N GLU A 381 15.91 29.74 -33.00
CA GLU A 381 16.34 30.33 -34.27
C GLU A 381 16.65 31.82 -34.14
N ASN A 382 15.68 32.57 -33.64
CA ASN A 382 15.74 34.02 -33.61
C ASN A 382 16.28 34.59 -32.30
N THR A 383 16.36 33.79 -31.23
CA THR A 383 16.74 34.22 -29.87
C THR A 383 15.84 35.34 -29.32
N GLU A 384 14.61 35.41 -29.83
CA GLU A 384 13.60 36.33 -29.34
C GLU A 384 12.93 35.77 -28.10
N LEU A 385 12.55 36.67 -27.19
CA LEU A 385 11.82 36.33 -25.98
C LEU A 385 10.37 35.99 -26.32
N ILE A 386 9.96 34.76 -26.03
CA ILE A 386 8.57 34.32 -26.24
C ILE A 386 7.73 34.68 -25.02
N ARG A 387 8.15 34.25 -23.82
CA ARG A 387 7.41 34.51 -22.58
C ARG A 387 8.33 34.47 -21.37
N ARG A 388 8.09 35.37 -20.42
CA ARG A 388 8.60 35.32 -19.05
C ARG A 388 7.55 34.77 -18.11
N ILE A 389 7.97 33.91 -17.21
CA ILE A 389 7.15 33.28 -16.18
C ILE A 389 7.85 33.49 -14.85
N GLU A 390 7.16 34.12 -13.89
CA GLU A 390 7.68 34.44 -12.55
C GLU A 390 7.72 33.20 -11.62
N ILE A 391 8.25 32.09 -12.13
CA ILE A 391 8.44 30.85 -11.40
C ILE A 391 9.92 30.51 -11.42
N GLN A 392 10.45 29.99 -10.32
CA GLN A 392 11.82 29.49 -10.23
C GLN A 392 11.84 27.97 -10.42
N PRO A 393 12.12 27.48 -11.64
CA PRO A 393 12.17 26.05 -11.89
C PRO A 393 13.44 25.44 -11.31
N LYS A 394 13.30 24.20 -10.86
CA LYS A 394 14.40 23.26 -10.69
C LYS A 394 14.65 22.46 -11.97
N HIS A 395 13.58 21.94 -12.58
CA HIS A 395 13.62 21.19 -13.83
C HIS A 395 12.45 21.60 -14.75
N ILE A 396 12.66 21.47 -16.06
CA ILE A 396 11.63 21.67 -17.08
C ILE A 396 11.61 20.43 -17.96
N PHE A 397 10.43 19.86 -18.16
CA PHE A 397 10.21 18.68 -19.00
C PHE A 397 9.22 19.01 -20.10
N TRP A 398 9.64 18.88 -21.35
CA TRP A 398 8.78 19.04 -22.52
C TRP A 398 8.19 17.69 -22.95
N SER A 399 6.95 17.71 -23.41
CA SER A 399 6.34 16.59 -24.12
C SER A 399 6.97 16.40 -25.50
N ASP A 400 6.89 15.17 -26.04
CA ASP A 400 7.45 14.86 -27.37
C ASP A 400 6.76 15.61 -28.51
N SER A 401 5.50 16.03 -28.33
CA SER A 401 4.76 16.86 -29.29
C SER A 401 5.08 18.35 -29.17
N GLY A 402 5.65 18.78 -28.04
CA GLY A 402 5.91 20.20 -27.74
C GLY A 402 4.68 20.99 -27.30
N GLU A 403 3.50 20.36 -27.20
CA GLU A 403 2.28 21.04 -26.75
C GLU A 403 2.20 21.20 -25.24
N LEU A 404 2.77 20.28 -24.47
CA LEU A 404 2.74 20.32 -23.01
C LEU A 404 4.15 20.49 -22.43
N VAL A 405 4.25 21.29 -21.37
CA VAL A 405 5.47 21.48 -20.58
C VAL A 405 5.16 21.37 -19.09
N CYS A 406 6.00 20.63 -18.38
CA CYS A 406 5.97 20.53 -16.92
C CYS A 406 7.13 21.36 -16.36
N ILE A 407 6.80 22.30 -15.49
CA ILE A 407 7.74 23.14 -14.75
C ILE A 407 7.75 22.66 -13.30
N ALA A 408 8.82 21.98 -12.89
CA ALA A 408 8.98 21.49 -11.53
C ALA A 408 9.75 22.51 -10.67
N THR A 409 9.14 22.93 -9.57
CA THR A 409 9.75 23.82 -8.55
C THR A 409 10.23 23.00 -7.35
N GLU A 410 10.64 23.67 -6.27
CA GLU A 410 11.06 22.99 -5.04
C GLU A 410 9.89 22.38 -4.26
N GLU A 411 8.67 22.91 -4.41
CA GLU A 411 7.50 22.53 -3.63
C GLU A 411 6.38 21.91 -4.48
N SER A 412 6.16 22.44 -5.68
CA SER A 412 5.08 22.03 -6.59
C SER A 412 5.58 21.90 -8.04
N PHE A 413 4.75 21.30 -8.91
CA PHE A 413 4.97 21.36 -10.34
C PHE A 413 3.73 21.88 -11.08
N PHE A 414 3.98 22.60 -12.17
CA PHE A 414 2.98 23.25 -13.00
C PHE A 414 2.96 22.60 -14.37
N ILE A 415 1.78 22.34 -14.91
CA ILE A 415 1.62 21.88 -16.28
C ILE A 415 1.03 23.00 -17.10
N LEU A 416 1.76 23.38 -18.14
CA LEU A 416 1.37 24.41 -19.09
C LEU A 416 1.20 23.80 -20.47
N ARG A 417 0.25 24.32 -21.23
CA ARG A 417 0.09 24.07 -22.65
C ARG A 417 0.74 25.21 -23.43
N TYR A 418 1.63 24.87 -24.35
CA TYR A 418 2.27 25.79 -25.28
C TYR A 418 1.48 25.85 -26.60
N LEU A 419 1.13 27.06 -27.02
CA LEU A 419 0.35 27.32 -28.23
C LEU A 419 1.22 27.99 -29.31
N ALA A 420 1.93 27.18 -30.09
CA ALA A 420 2.83 27.65 -31.14
C ALA A 420 2.12 28.52 -32.20
N ASP A 421 0.88 28.19 -32.56
CA ASP A 421 0.11 28.93 -33.58
C ASP A 421 -0.16 30.38 -33.16
N LYS A 422 -0.44 30.61 -31.86
CA LYS A 422 -0.64 31.96 -31.33
C LYS A 422 0.66 32.75 -31.32
N VAL A 423 1.79 32.11 -31.00
CA VAL A 423 3.11 32.75 -31.04
C VAL A 423 3.45 33.20 -32.47
N ALA A 424 3.24 32.34 -33.46
CA ALA A 424 3.48 32.69 -34.86
C ALA A 424 2.57 33.84 -35.33
N ALA A 425 1.27 33.81 -34.99
CA ALA A 425 0.33 34.87 -35.34
C ALA A 425 0.68 36.22 -34.69
N SER A 426 1.12 36.23 -33.42
CA SER A 426 1.55 37.44 -32.73
C SER A 426 2.88 37.98 -33.27
N GLN A 427 3.80 37.12 -33.72
CA GLN A 427 5.05 37.54 -34.38
C GLN A 427 4.80 38.16 -35.75
N GLU A 428 3.84 37.65 -36.52
CA GLU A 428 3.47 38.23 -37.82
C GLU A 428 2.76 39.58 -37.68
N ASN A 429 1.86 39.72 -36.70
CA ASN A 429 1.05 40.91 -36.51
C ASN A 429 1.73 42.01 -35.66
N ASN A 430 2.81 41.70 -34.92
CA ASN A 430 3.47 42.60 -33.97
C ASN A 430 2.53 43.23 -32.90
N GLU A 431 1.35 42.63 -32.69
CA GLU A 431 0.39 43.03 -31.66
C GLU A 431 0.46 42.03 -30.50
N GLY A 432 0.59 42.54 -29.26
CA GLY A 432 0.56 41.72 -28.03
C GLY A 432 1.91 41.36 -27.41
N VAL A 433 3.03 41.90 -27.91
CA VAL A 433 4.35 41.73 -27.26
C VAL A 433 4.46 42.72 -26.09
N THR A 434 4.32 42.22 -24.87
CA THR A 434 4.57 42.99 -23.64
C THR A 434 6.05 42.91 -23.23
N GLU A 435 6.47 43.66 -22.21
CA GLU A 435 7.82 43.53 -21.63
C GLU A 435 8.12 42.11 -21.11
N ASP A 436 7.06 41.33 -20.84
CA ASP A 436 7.12 39.93 -20.42
C ASP A 436 6.86 38.93 -21.56
N GLY A 437 6.82 39.40 -22.81
CA GLY A 437 6.57 38.59 -24.00
C GLY A 437 5.09 38.43 -24.35
N ILE A 438 4.75 37.33 -25.01
CA ILE A 438 3.41 37.00 -25.54
C ILE A 438 2.63 36.25 -24.44
N GLU A 439 1.62 36.90 -23.84
CA GLU A 439 0.82 36.31 -22.75
C GLU A 439 0.09 35.03 -23.18
N ASP A 440 -0.43 35.06 -24.42
CA ASP A 440 -1.20 33.99 -25.04
C ASP A 440 -0.38 32.74 -25.42
N ALA A 441 0.94 32.77 -25.27
CA ALA A 441 1.82 31.67 -25.65
C ALA A 441 1.66 30.43 -24.76
N PHE A 442 1.29 30.62 -23.49
CA PHE A 442 1.14 29.54 -22.52
C PHE A 442 -0.20 29.60 -21.80
N GLU A 443 -0.84 28.44 -21.66
CA GLU A 443 -2.07 28.26 -20.87
C GLU A 443 -1.78 27.32 -19.70
N VAL A 444 -2.15 27.72 -18.48
CA VAL A 444 -1.95 26.88 -17.28
C VAL A 444 -3.06 25.83 -17.21
N GLN A 445 -2.70 24.54 -17.26
CA GLN A 445 -3.65 23.42 -17.15
C GLN A 445 -3.89 23.02 -15.68
N GLY A 446 -2.83 22.98 -14.88
CA GLY A 446 -2.95 22.57 -13.48
C GLY A 446 -1.67 22.79 -12.66
N GLU A 447 -1.87 22.89 -11.35
CA GLU A 447 -0.82 22.96 -10.33
C GLU A 447 -0.97 21.79 -9.36
N ILE A 448 0.14 21.11 -9.07
CA ILE A 448 0.18 19.97 -8.15
C ILE A 448 1.24 20.19 -7.09
N GLN A 449 0.84 20.05 -5.82
CA GLN A 449 1.72 20.16 -4.66
C GLN A 449 2.46 18.85 -4.37
N GLU A 450 3.33 18.43 -5.30
CA GLU A 450 4.30 17.36 -5.07
C GLU A 450 5.68 17.75 -5.58
N ILE A 451 6.72 17.27 -4.90
CA ILE A 451 8.11 17.51 -5.27
C ILE A 451 8.57 16.46 -6.27
N VAL A 452 8.81 16.89 -7.50
CA VAL A 452 9.33 16.05 -8.59
C VAL A 452 10.85 15.97 -8.52
N LYS A 453 11.39 14.75 -8.52
CA LYS A 453 12.84 14.50 -8.68
C LYS A 453 13.21 14.38 -10.15
N THR A 454 12.62 13.43 -10.85
CA THR A 454 12.80 13.21 -12.29
C THR A 454 11.46 12.90 -12.93
N GLY A 455 11.26 13.32 -14.17
CA GLY A 455 10.06 12.99 -14.92
C GLY A 455 10.30 12.88 -16.41
N LEU A 456 9.33 12.29 -17.10
CA LEU A 456 9.28 12.10 -18.54
C LEU A 456 7.82 12.19 -18.98
N TRP A 457 7.61 12.73 -20.18
CA TRP A 457 6.32 12.67 -20.84
C TRP A 457 6.19 11.42 -21.70
N VAL A 458 5.03 10.77 -21.64
CA VAL A 458 4.63 9.71 -22.57
C VAL A 458 3.26 10.11 -23.12
N GLY A 459 3.23 10.61 -24.34
CA GLY A 459 2.04 11.30 -24.86
C GLY A 459 1.68 12.50 -23.99
N ASP A 460 0.44 12.54 -23.51
CA ASP A 460 -0.06 13.59 -22.60
C ASP A 460 0.10 13.23 -21.11
N CYS A 461 0.72 12.09 -20.80
CA CYS A 461 0.88 11.61 -19.43
C CYS A 461 2.26 12.00 -18.91
N PHE A 462 2.32 12.70 -17.79
CA PHE A 462 3.58 13.07 -17.16
C PHE A 462 3.93 12.07 -16.05
N ILE A 463 4.95 11.25 -16.29
CA ILE A 463 5.42 10.23 -15.36
C ILE A 463 6.58 10.79 -14.57
N TYR A 464 6.58 10.64 -13.25
CA TYR A 464 7.61 11.20 -12.40
C TYR A 464 7.87 10.40 -11.13
N THR A 465 9.05 10.63 -10.55
CA THR A 465 9.41 10.13 -9.23
C THR A 465 9.30 11.24 -8.20
N SER A 466 8.63 10.94 -7.09
CA SER A 466 8.44 11.85 -5.97
C SER A 466 9.63 11.83 -5.01
N SER A 467 9.77 12.88 -4.18
CA SER A 467 10.75 12.91 -3.08
C SER A 467 10.55 11.77 -2.07
N VAL A 468 9.31 11.31 -1.91
CA VAL A 468 8.87 10.19 -1.03
C VAL A 468 9.07 8.82 -1.69
N ASN A 469 9.90 8.73 -2.75
CA ASN A 469 10.20 7.49 -3.46
C ASN A 469 8.94 6.78 -4.00
N ARG A 470 7.98 7.55 -4.49
CA ARG A 470 6.82 7.01 -5.22
C ARG A 470 7.02 7.23 -6.71
N LEU A 471 6.67 6.23 -7.51
CA LEU A 471 6.56 6.36 -8.96
C LEU A 471 5.11 6.68 -9.29
N ASN A 472 4.86 7.90 -9.74
CA ASN A 472 3.53 8.41 -10.05
C ASN A 472 3.45 8.79 -11.53
N TYR A 473 2.25 8.82 -12.08
CA TYR A 473 1.99 9.51 -13.33
C TYR A 473 0.77 10.40 -13.18
N TYR A 474 0.80 11.51 -13.92
CA TYR A 474 -0.23 12.52 -13.95
C TYR A 474 -0.99 12.47 -15.27
N VAL A 475 -2.32 12.48 -15.18
CA VAL A 475 -3.23 12.58 -16.33
C VAL A 475 -4.39 13.51 -15.99
N GLY A 476 -4.54 14.61 -16.72
CA GLY A 476 -5.76 15.44 -16.72
C GLY A 476 -6.21 15.97 -15.35
N GLY A 477 -5.29 16.19 -14.42
CA GLY A 477 -5.59 16.69 -13.06
C GLY A 477 -5.42 15.64 -11.97
N GLU A 478 -5.38 14.35 -12.33
CA GLU A 478 -5.26 13.26 -11.38
C GLU A 478 -3.86 12.67 -11.33
N ILE A 479 -3.47 12.25 -10.14
CA ILE A 479 -2.21 11.56 -9.88
C ILE A 479 -2.54 10.11 -9.57
N VAL A 480 -1.88 9.20 -10.27
CA VAL A 480 -2.01 7.77 -10.04
C VAL A 480 -0.64 7.19 -9.71
N THR A 481 -0.57 6.50 -8.58
CA THR A 481 0.66 5.80 -8.17
C THR A 481 0.80 4.47 -8.93
N ILE A 482 1.99 4.24 -9.49
CA ILE A 482 2.39 2.99 -10.12
C ILE A 482 2.98 2.05 -9.07
N ALA A 483 3.98 2.53 -8.32
CA ALA A 483 4.70 1.73 -7.35
C ALA A 483 5.30 2.57 -6.22
N HIS A 484 5.47 1.94 -5.06
CA HIS A 484 6.28 2.45 -3.95
C HIS A 484 7.70 1.89 -4.07
N LEU A 485 8.71 2.76 -4.06
CA LEU A 485 10.11 2.39 -4.23
C LEU A 485 10.83 2.40 -2.87
N ASP A 486 11.58 1.34 -2.58
CA ASP A 486 12.37 1.25 -1.34
C ASP A 486 13.55 2.20 -1.31
N ARG A 487 14.01 2.64 -2.49
CA ARG A 487 15.19 3.47 -2.69
C ARG A 487 14.88 4.64 -3.61
N THR A 488 15.72 5.68 -3.52
CA THR A 488 15.67 6.79 -4.46
C THR A 488 16.09 6.31 -5.85
N MET A 489 15.13 6.16 -6.75
CA MET A 489 15.36 5.81 -8.15
C MET A 489 15.16 7.04 -9.04
N TYR A 490 15.92 7.11 -10.11
CA TYR A 490 15.86 8.16 -11.12
C TYR A 490 15.26 7.57 -12.40
N LEU A 491 14.30 8.26 -12.99
CA LEU A 491 13.64 7.82 -14.21
C LEU A 491 14.63 7.94 -15.39
N LEU A 492 14.87 6.83 -16.09
CA LEU A 492 15.77 6.79 -17.26
C LEU A 492 15.02 7.02 -18.56
N GLY A 493 13.84 6.42 -18.69
CA GLY A 493 12.99 6.58 -19.86
C GLY A 493 11.93 5.49 -19.98
N TYR A 494 11.07 5.65 -20.98
CA TYR A 494 10.00 4.73 -21.32
C TYR A 494 10.28 4.10 -22.69
N ILE A 495 10.11 2.78 -22.83
CA ILE A 495 10.23 2.09 -24.12
C ILE A 495 8.84 1.59 -24.54
N PRO A 496 8.21 2.20 -25.56
CA PRO A 496 6.88 1.81 -26.02
C PRO A 496 6.78 0.38 -26.56
N LYS A 497 7.91 -0.21 -27.00
CA LYS A 497 7.92 -1.58 -27.52
C LYS A 497 7.74 -2.63 -26.43
N ASP A 498 8.22 -2.33 -25.24
CA ASP A 498 8.25 -3.27 -24.12
C ASP A 498 7.14 -2.92 -23.10
N ASP A 499 6.38 -1.85 -23.34
CA ASP A 499 5.38 -1.26 -22.42
C ASP A 499 5.93 -1.09 -20.99
N ARG A 500 7.19 -0.63 -20.89
CA ARG A 500 7.93 -0.58 -19.63
C ARG A 500 8.68 0.74 -19.41
N LEU A 501 8.66 1.16 -18.15
CA LEU A 501 9.45 2.25 -17.60
C LEU A 501 10.73 1.68 -16.98
N TYR A 502 11.86 2.32 -17.25
CA TYR A 502 13.13 1.96 -16.65
C TYR A 502 13.58 3.05 -15.68
N LEU A 503 14.03 2.62 -14.50
CA LEU A 503 14.63 3.48 -13.49
C LEU A 503 16.02 2.97 -13.13
N GLY A 504 16.91 3.90 -12.80
CA GLY A 504 18.24 3.60 -12.30
C GLY A 504 18.45 4.16 -10.90
N ASP A 505 19.13 3.41 -10.03
CA ASP A 505 19.68 3.96 -8.79
C ASP A 505 21.12 4.45 -8.99
N LYS A 506 21.65 5.08 -7.94
CA LYS A 506 23.04 5.53 -7.91
C LYS A 506 24.06 4.38 -7.84
N GLU A 507 23.63 3.20 -7.39
CA GLU A 507 24.46 1.99 -7.39
C GLU A 507 24.51 1.32 -8.76
N LEU A 508 23.88 1.93 -9.78
CA LEU A 508 23.78 1.45 -11.17
C LEU A 508 22.93 0.18 -11.31
N ASN A 509 22.04 -0.08 -10.35
CA ASN A 509 20.98 -1.07 -10.49
C ASN A 509 19.86 -0.46 -11.32
N ILE A 510 19.38 -1.22 -12.30
CA ILE A 510 18.24 -0.83 -13.13
C ILE A 510 17.06 -1.71 -12.81
N VAL A 511 15.91 -1.06 -12.63
CA VAL A 511 14.62 -1.68 -12.32
C VAL A 511 13.65 -1.29 -13.41
N SER A 512 12.73 -2.20 -13.77
CA SER A 512 11.64 -1.89 -14.69
C SER A 512 10.28 -2.02 -14.03
N TYR A 513 9.33 -1.21 -14.49
CA TYR A 513 7.90 -1.32 -14.16
C TYR A 513 7.08 -1.37 -15.43
N SER A 514 6.11 -2.28 -15.49
CA SER A 514 5.14 -2.35 -16.56
C SER A 514 4.18 -1.15 -16.50
N LEU A 515 3.99 -0.50 -17.64
CA LEU A 515 2.99 0.55 -17.82
C LEU A 515 2.56 0.51 -19.29
N LEU A 516 1.36 0.01 -19.55
CA LEU A 516 0.88 -0.12 -20.93
C LEU A 516 0.53 1.22 -21.55
N VAL A 517 1.02 1.47 -22.77
CA VAL A 517 0.62 2.65 -23.56
C VAL A 517 -0.91 2.68 -23.74
N SER A 518 -1.54 1.53 -23.99
CA SER A 518 -2.99 1.45 -24.21
C SER A 518 -3.82 2.00 -23.06
N VAL A 519 -3.39 1.80 -21.80
CA VAL A 519 -4.09 2.36 -20.64
C VAL A 519 -3.91 3.87 -20.56
N LEU A 520 -2.70 4.35 -20.84
CA LEU A 520 -2.42 5.80 -20.86
C LEU A 520 -3.22 6.49 -21.96
N GLU A 521 -3.19 5.97 -23.19
CA GLU A 521 -3.96 6.50 -24.33
C GLU A 521 -5.46 6.51 -24.05
N TYR A 522 -5.99 5.44 -23.44
CA TYR A 522 -7.38 5.39 -23.02
C TYR A 522 -7.71 6.48 -22.01
N GLN A 523 -6.89 6.64 -20.96
CA GLN A 523 -7.09 7.67 -19.94
C GLN A 523 -7.03 9.08 -20.54
N THR A 524 -6.06 9.33 -21.44
CA THR A 524 -5.96 10.59 -22.18
C THR A 524 -7.19 10.84 -23.05
N ALA A 525 -7.68 9.83 -23.79
CA ALA A 525 -8.86 9.95 -24.65
C ALA A 525 -10.12 10.28 -23.83
N VAL A 526 -10.30 9.65 -22.66
CA VAL A 526 -11.39 9.94 -21.73
C VAL A 526 -11.30 11.38 -21.22
N MET A 527 -10.12 11.87 -20.85
CA MET A 527 -9.92 13.27 -20.43
C MET A 527 -10.27 14.26 -21.54
N ARG A 528 -9.91 13.93 -22.78
CA ARG A 528 -10.28 14.71 -23.98
C ARG A 528 -11.76 14.57 -24.36
N ARG A 529 -12.53 13.74 -23.64
CA ARG A 529 -13.94 13.39 -23.91
C ARG A 529 -14.17 12.74 -25.29
N ASP A 530 -13.13 12.13 -25.86
CA ASP A 530 -13.24 11.36 -27.11
C ASP A 530 -13.50 9.87 -26.79
N PHE A 531 -14.77 9.56 -26.56
CA PHE A 531 -15.21 8.19 -26.28
C PHE A 531 -15.12 7.28 -27.51
N GLY A 532 -15.15 7.85 -28.73
CA GLY A 532 -15.04 7.07 -29.96
C GLY A 532 -13.64 6.48 -30.15
N MET A 533 -12.61 7.22 -29.77
CA MET A 533 -11.24 6.70 -29.71
C MET A 533 -11.05 5.74 -28.52
N ALA A 534 -11.58 6.09 -27.34
CA ALA A 534 -11.48 5.25 -26.14
C ALA A 534 -12.07 3.84 -26.36
N ASP A 535 -13.23 3.73 -26.99
CA ASP A 535 -13.89 2.44 -27.26
C ASP A 535 -13.11 1.56 -28.25
N LYS A 536 -12.31 2.17 -29.14
CA LYS A 536 -11.42 1.43 -30.06
C LYS A 536 -10.18 0.88 -29.37
N VAL A 537 -9.69 1.57 -28.33
CA VAL A 537 -8.50 1.17 -27.56
C VAL A 537 -8.88 0.17 -26.46
N LEU A 538 -10.12 0.19 -25.96
CA LEU A 538 -10.57 -0.72 -24.89
C LEU A 538 -10.26 -2.22 -25.12
N PRO A 539 -10.38 -2.79 -26.33
CA PRO A 539 -10.07 -4.20 -26.57
C PRO A 539 -8.58 -4.55 -26.44
N THR A 540 -7.66 -3.58 -26.64
CA THR A 540 -6.21 -3.83 -26.52
C THR A 540 -5.78 -3.94 -25.06
N ILE A 541 -6.59 -3.43 -24.12
CA ILE A 541 -6.30 -3.45 -22.69
C ILE A 541 -6.60 -4.84 -22.09
N PRO A 542 -5.61 -5.49 -21.45
CA PRO A 542 -5.79 -6.75 -20.73
C PRO A 542 -6.85 -6.64 -19.62
N LYS A 543 -7.57 -7.73 -19.37
CA LYS A 543 -8.67 -7.76 -18.38
C LYS A 543 -8.21 -7.36 -16.97
N GLU A 544 -6.98 -7.71 -16.58
CA GLU A 544 -6.40 -7.38 -15.27
C GLU A 544 -6.37 -5.87 -14.99
N GLN A 545 -6.16 -5.05 -16.02
CA GLN A 545 -6.07 -3.60 -15.86
C GLN A 545 -7.41 -2.88 -16.06
N ARG A 546 -8.46 -3.59 -16.49
CA ARG A 546 -9.78 -2.99 -16.72
C ARG A 546 -10.44 -2.52 -15.43
N THR A 547 -10.22 -3.19 -14.30
CA THR A 547 -10.71 -2.72 -12.99
C THR A 547 -10.10 -1.35 -12.64
N ARG A 548 -8.80 -1.15 -12.91
CA ARG A 548 -8.14 0.15 -12.70
C ARG A 548 -8.72 1.24 -13.59
N VAL A 549 -8.99 0.92 -14.85
CA VAL A 549 -9.65 1.83 -15.80
C VAL A 549 -11.09 2.14 -15.36
N ALA A 550 -11.82 1.16 -14.83
CA ALA A 550 -13.17 1.37 -14.31
C ALA A 550 -13.20 2.32 -13.11
N HIS A 551 -12.27 2.16 -12.15
CA HIS A 551 -12.15 3.12 -11.03
C HIS A 551 -11.77 4.53 -11.50
N PHE A 552 -10.93 4.64 -12.52
CA PHE A 552 -10.61 5.93 -13.13
C PHE A 552 -11.87 6.58 -13.73
N LEU A 553 -12.66 5.83 -14.51
CA LEU A 553 -13.92 6.33 -15.06
C LEU A 553 -14.94 6.72 -13.98
N GLU A 554 -15.01 5.95 -12.88
CA GLU A 554 -15.88 6.26 -11.75
C GLU A 554 -15.52 7.59 -11.09
N LYS A 555 -14.22 7.81 -10.80
CA LYS A 555 -13.73 9.07 -10.21
C LYS A 555 -14.04 10.27 -11.10
N GLN A 556 -13.95 10.08 -12.41
CA GLN A 556 -14.31 11.09 -13.41
C GLN A 556 -15.83 11.30 -13.57
N GLY A 557 -16.63 10.47 -12.91
CA GLY A 557 -18.10 10.55 -12.92
C GLY A 557 -18.77 9.77 -14.05
N PHE A 558 -18.02 9.07 -14.91
CA PHE A 558 -18.54 8.27 -16.02
C PHE A 558 -18.96 6.86 -15.58
N LYS A 559 -19.90 6.79 -14.63
CA LYS A 559 -20.32 5.54 -13.98
C LYS A 559 -20.89 4.49 -14.95
N GLN A 560 -21.63 4.92 -15.99
CA GLN A 560 -22.21 4.01 -16.98
C GLN A 560 -21.14 3.28 -17.80
N GLN A 561 -20.10 4.00 -18.23
CA GLN A 561 -18.98 3.42 -18.95
C GLN A 561 -18.11 2.58 -18.01
N ALA A 562 -17.91 3.04 -16.76
CA ALA A 562 -17.23 2.27 -15.73
C ALA A 562 -17.89 0.90 -15.51
N LEU A 563 -19.23 0.84 -15.48
CA LEU A 563 -19.99 -0.41 -15.32
C LEU A 563 -19.73 -1.40 -16.48
N ALA A 564 -19.59 -0.90 -17.70
CA ALA A 564 -19.33 -1.72 -18.89
C ALA A 564 -17.89 -2.24 -18.95
N VAL A 565 -16.94 -1.46 -18.43
CA VAL A 565 -15.50 -1.80 -18.43
C VAL A 565 -15.13 -2.69 -17.24
N SER A 566 -15.79 -2.52 -16.09
CA SER A 566 -15.46 -3.24 -14.86
C SER A 566 -15.69 -4.74 -15.01
N THR A 567 -14.64 -5.50 -14.71
CA THR A 567 -14.68 -6.98 -14.66
C THR A 567 -14.92 -7.50 -13.25
N ASP A 568 -14.73 -6.67 -12.23
CA ASP A 568 -14.89 -7.06 -10.84
C ASP A 568 -16.38 -7.03 -10.43
N PRO A 569 -16.97 -8.15 -9.96
CA PRO A 569 -18.38 -8.19 -9.60
C PRO A 569 -18.73 -7.26 -8.42
N GLU A 570 -17.81 -7.00 -7.49
CA GLU A 570 -18.08 -6.12 -6.34
C GLU A 570 -18.17 -4.66 -6.76
N HIS A 571 -17.14 -4.18 -7.46
CA HIS A 571 -17.15 -2.83 -8.02
C HIS A 571 -18.31 -2.61 -8.97
N ARG A 572 -18.62 -3.62 -9.81
CA ARG A 572 -19.74 -3.56 -10.74
C ARG A 572 -21.09 -3.54 -10.00
N PHE A 573 -21.22 -4.20 -8.86
CA PHE A 573 -22.41 -4.13 -8.01
C PHE A 573 -22.59 -2.73 -7.43
N GLU A 574 -21.55 -2.13 -6.87
CA GLU A 574 -21.60 -0.75 -6.35
C GLU A 574 -21.95 0.26 -7.44
N LEU A 575 -21.33 0.16 -8.61
CA LEU A 575 -21.65 1.01 -9.77
C LEU A 575 -23.10 0.83 -10.23
N ALA A 576 -23.61 -0.40 -10.24
CA ALA A 576 -24.99 -0.68 -10.58
C ALA A 576 -25.97 -0.09 -9.56
N LEU A 577 -25.63 -0.12 -8.27
CA LEU A 577 -26.42 0.54 -7.23
C LEU A 577 -26.44 2.07 -7.42
N GLN A 578 -25.27 2.67 -7.67
CA GLN A 578 -25.15 4.13 -7.89
C GLN A 578 -25.92 4.61 -9.14
N LEU A 579 -25.94 3.80 -10.21
CA LEU A 579 -26.73 4.08 -11.43
C LEU A 579 -28.21 3.71 -11.27
N GLY A 580 -28.52 2.86 -10.29
CA GLY A 580 -29.84 2.31 -10.07
C GLY A 580 -30.25 1.24 -11.10
N GLU A 581 -29.30 0.53 -11.69
CA GLU A 581 -29.54 -0.59 -12.60
C GLU A 581 -29.87 -1.87 -11.82
N LEU A 582 -31.12 -1.92 -11.32
CA LEU A 582 -31.60 -2.96 -10.40
C LEU A 582 -31.48 -4.39 -10.97
N LYS A 583 -31.63 -4.57 -12.28
CA LYS A 583 -31.54 -5.90 -12.92
C LYS A 583 -30.14 -6.49 -12.83
N ILE A 584 -29.12 -5.66 -13.11
CA ILE A 584 -27.72 -6.08 -13.07
C ILE A 584 -27.30 -6.27 -11.61
N ALA A 585 -27.70 -5.36 -10.72
CA ALA A 585 -27.41 -5.48 -9.30
C ALA A 585 -28.04 -6.74 -8.69
N TYR A 586 -29.26 -7.12 -9.10
CA TYR A 586 -29.90 -8.37 -8.68
C TYR A 586 -29.11 -9.60 -9.13
N GLN A 587 -28.70 -9.68 -10.40
CA GLN A 587 -27.90 -10.80 -10.90
C GLN A 587 -26.59 -10.97 -10.11
N LEU A 588 -25.88 -9.86 -9.86
CA LEU A 588 -24.65 -9.86 -9.07
C LEU A 588 -24.88 -10.21 -7.59
N ALA A 589 -26.02 -9.81 -7.03
CA ALA A 589 -26.40 -10.16 -5.65
C ALA A 589 -26.72 -11.65 -5.51
N VAL A 590 -27.35 -12.27 -6.53
CA VAL A 590 -27.58 -13.72 -6.59
C VAL A 590 -26.26 -14.47 -6.67
N GLU A 591 -25.32 -14.04 -7.51
CA GLU A 591 -24.01 -14.69 -7.62
C GLU A 591 -23.17 -14.59 -6.33
N ALA A 592 -23.31 -13.50 -5.57
CA ALA A 592 -22.52 -13.26 -4.38
C ALA A 592 -23.13 -13.82 -3.08
N GLU A 593 -24.43 -14.14 -3.08
CA GLU A 593 -25.21 -14.66 -1.92
C GLU A 593 -24.97 -13.93 -0.58
N SER A 594 -24.65 -12.63 -0.61
CA SER A 594 -24.31 -11.84 0.57
C SER A 594 -25.50 -11.05 1.12
N GLU A 595 -25.82 -11.24 2.40
CA GLU A 595 -26.92 -10.53 3.09
C GLU A 595 -26.80 -9.00 3.02
N GLN A 596 -25.60 -8.46 3.13
CA GLN A 596 -25.36 -7.01 3.08
C GLN A 596 -25.69 -6.42 1.70
N LYS A 597 -25.29 -7.12 0.62
CA LYS A 597 -25.60 -6.72 -0.76
C LYS A 597 -27.11 -6.73 -1.00
N TRP A 598 -27.82 -7.73 -0.46
CA TRP A 598 -29.28 -7.80 -0.53
C TRP A 598 -29.97 -6.63 0.18
N LYS A 599 -29.46 -6.19 1.34
CA LYS A 599 -29.99 -4.99 2.05
C LYS A 599 -29.80 -3.72 1.24
N GLN A 600 -28.60 -3.48 0.72
CA GLN A 600 -28.33 -2.30 -0.11
C GLN A 600 -29.19 -2.28 -1.38
N LEU A 601 -29.38 -3.44 -2.02
CA LEU A 601 -30.28 -3.57 -3.17
C LEU A 601 -31.74 -3.33 -2.79
N ALA A 602 -32.17 -3.81 -1.62
CA ALA A 602 -33.52 -3.59 -1.10
C ALA A 602 -33.80 -2.10 -0.84
N GLU A 603 -32.89 -1.39 -0.18
CA GLU A 603 -33.01 0.05 0.05
C GLU A 603 -33.15 0.82 -1.27
N LEU A 604 -32.33 0.47 -2.26
CA LEU A 604 -32.40 1.07 -3.58
C LEU A 604 -33.69 0.72 -4.31
N ALA A 605 -34.16 -0.52 -4.22
CA ALA A 605 -35.44 -0.95 -4.80
C ALA A 605 -36.62 -0.23 -4.16
N ILE A 606 -36.59 0.00 -2.84
CA ILE A 606 -37.57 0.81 -2.10
C ILE A 606 -37.52 2.26 -2.59
N SER A 607 -36.33 2.84 -2.76
CA SER A 607 -36.17 4.21 -3.28
C SER A 607 -36.77 4.38 -4.68
N LYS A 608 -36.67 3.35 -5.53
CA LYS A 608 -37.24 3.30 -6.88
C LYS A 608 -38.69 2.79 -6.92
N CYS A 609 -39.32 2.58 -5.77
CA CYS A 609 -40.70 2.09 -5.64
C CYS A 609 -40.95 0.71 -6.30
N GLN A 610 -39.93 -0.14 -6.40
CA GLN A 610 -40.05 -1.52 -6.92
C GLN A 610 -40.24 -2.50 -5.76
N PHE A 611 -41.45 -2.52 -5.19
CA PHE A 611 -41.74 -3.27 -3.97
C PHE A 611 -41.66 -4.79 -4.13
N GLY A 612 -41.93 -5.35 -5.32
CA GLY A 612 -41.79 -6.78 -5.58
C GLY A 612 -40.34 -7.27 -5.46
N LEU A 613 -39.41 -6.53 -6.08
CA LEU A 613 -37.99 -6.81 -5.98
C LEU A 613 -37.47 -6.58 -4.56
N ALA A 614 -37.89 -5.49 -3.92
CA ALA A 614 -37.52 -5.19 -2.54
C ALA A 614 -37.95 -6.31 -1.58
N GLN A 615 -39.13 -6.90 -1.78
CA GLN A 615 -39.60 -8.03 -0.99
C GLN A 615 -38.66 -9.24 -1.11
N GLU A 616 -38.28 -9.62 -2.33
CA GLU A 616 -37.36 -10.74 -2.56
C GLU A 616 -35.99 -10.45 -1.93
N CYS A 617 -35.47 -9.25 -2.13
CA CYS A 617 -34.19 -8.83 -1.55
C CYS A 617 -34.21 -8.85 -0.01
N LEU A 618 -35.27 -8.35 0.62
CA LEU A 618 -35.42 -8.36 2.09
C LEU A 618 -35.56 -9.79 2.64
N HIS A 619 -36.19 -10.69 1.90
CA HIS A 619 -36.31 -12.09 2.28
C HIS A 619 -34.94 -12.78 2.23
N HIS A 620 -34.17 -12.58 1.16
CA HIS A 620 -32.80 -13.09 1.05
C HIS A 620 -31.84 -12.45 2.06
N ALA A 621 -32.07 -11.19 2.43
CA ALA A 621 -31.31 -10.47 3.47
C ALA A 621 -31.69 -10.86 4.91
N GLN A 622 -32.71 -11.72 5.09
CA GLN A 622 -33.31 -12.03 6.40
C GLN A 622 -33.68 -10.79 7.23
N ASP A 623 -34.00 -9.67 6.57
CA ASP A 623 -34.41 -8.44 7.26
C ASP A 623 -35.91 -8.48 7.53
N TYR A 624 -36.25 -9.15 8.62
CA TYR A 624 -37.62 -9.30 9.09
C TYR A 624 -38.26 -7.98 9.54
N GLY A 625 -37.46 -6.98 9.93
CA GLY A 625 -37.96 -5.67 10.32
C GLY A 625 -38.43 -4.86 9.10
N GLY A 626 -37.59 -4.79 8.07
CA GLY A 626 -37.95 -4.17 6.79
C GLY A 626 -39.12 -4.88 6.12
N LEU A 627 -39.14 -6.23 6.16
CA LEU A 627 -40.24 -7.02 5.60
C LEU A 627 -41.55 -6.80 6.36
N LEU A 628 -41.51 -6.67 7.70
CA LEU A 628 -42.69 -6.32 8.50
C LEU A 628 -43.27 -4.97 8.10
N LEU A 629 -42.41 -3.95 7.94
CA LEU A 629 -42.84 -2.62 7.54
C LEU A 629 -43.48 -2.64 6.14
N LEU A 630 -42.86 -3.35 5.19
CA LEU A 630 -43.39 -3.46 3.83
C LEU A 630 -44.71 -4.24 3.79
N ALA A 631 -44.81 -5.34 4.54
CA ALA A 631 -46.00 -6.18 4.60
C ALA A 631 -47.18 -5.49 5.30
N THR A 632 -46.92 -4.69 6.34
CA THR A 632 -47.94 -3.90 7.04
C THR A 632 -48.41 -2.72 6.20
N ALA A 633 -47.49 -1.98 5.58
CA ALA A 633 -47.83 -0.87 4.68
C ALA A 633 -48.63 -1.33 3.45
N SER A 634 -48.34 -2.52 2.90
CA SER A 634 -49.07 -3.09 1.77
C SER A 634 -50.38 -3.79 2.16
N GLY A 635 -50.62 -4.05 3.44
CA GLY A 635 -51.80 -4.78 3.92
C GLY A 635 -51.90 -6.22 3.42
N ASN A 636 -50.77 -6.86 3.08
CA ASN A 636 -50.76 -8.20 2.50
C ASN A 636 -50.75 -9.29 3.59
N ALA A 637 -51.93 -9.82 3.91
CA ALA A 637 -52.10 -10.85 4.94
C ALA A 637 -51.29 -12.14 4.66
N THR A 638 -51.12 -12.53 3.39
CA THR A 638 -50.36 -13.74 3.03
C THR A 638 -48.88 -13.57 3.31
N MET A 639 -48.34 -12.37 3.05
CA MET A 639 -46.95 -12.02 3.29
C MET A 639 -46.63 -11.97 4.77
N VAL A 640 -47.50 -11.34 5.57
CA VAL A 640 -47.38 -11.33 7.04
C VAL A 640 -47.37 -12.76 7.61
N GLY A 641 -48.07 -13.71 6.96
CA GLY A 641 -48.14 -15.10 7.42
C GLY A 641 -46.83 -15.84 7.19
N LYS A 642 -46.29 -15.75 5.98
CA LYS A 642 -44.98 -16.30 5.64
C LYS A 642 -43.85 -15.66 6.47
N LEU A 643 -43.96 -14.37 6.76
CA LEU A 643 -43.03 -13.66 7.64
C LEU A 643 -43.09 -14.21 9.06
N ALA A 644 -44.28 -14.47 9.60
CA ALA A 644 -44.44 -15.00 10.95
C ALA A 644 -43.76 -16.37 11.10
N GLU A 645 -43.99 -17.28 10.14
CA GLU A 645 -43.38 -18.61 10.10
C GLU A 645 -41.86 -18.53 9.90
N GLY A 646 -41.37 -17.64 9.02
CA GLY A 646 -39.95 -17.41 8.79
C GLY A 646 -39.24 -16.83 10.02
N ALA A 647 -39.85 -15.84 10.68
CA ALA A 647 -39.32 -15.23 11.89
C ALA A 647 -39.31 -16.20 13.09
N GLU A 648 -40.30 -17.10 13.18
CA GLU A 648 -40.34 -18.15 14.20
C GLU A 648 -39.21 -19.18 13.99
N ARG A 649 -38.99 -19.62 12.74
CA ARG A 649 -37.90 -20.54 12.40
C ARG A 649 -36.53 -19.97 12.75
N ASP A 650 -36.33 -18.68 12.50
CA ASP A 650 -35.07 -17.99 12.70
C ASP A 650 -34.94 -17.40 14.13
N GLY A 651 -35.87 -17.71 15.03
CA GLY A 651 -35.84 -17.33 16.45
C GLY A 651 -36.12 -15.85 16.74
N LYS A 652 -36.61 -15.08 15.75
CA LYS A 652 -37.02 -13.67 15.89
C LYS A 652 -38.42 -13.56 16.47
N ASN A 653 -38.54 -13.98 17.72
CA ASN A 653 -39.80 -14.14 18.46
C ASN A 653 -40.66 -12.85 18.53
N ASN A 654 -40.05 -11.67 18.64
CA ASN A 654 -40.80 -10.42 18.71
C ASN A 654 -41.51 -10.09 17.39
N VAL A 655 -40.85 -10.32 16.26
CA VAL A 655 -41.43 -10.08 14.93
C VAL A 655 -42.52 -11.13 14.64
N ALA A 656 -42.26 -12.39 14.97
CA ALA A 656 -43.26 -13.45 14.88
C ALA A 656 -44.49 -13.15 15.76
N PHE A 657 -44.30 -12.72 17.01
CA PHE A 657 -45.39 -12.35 17.90
C PHE A 657 -46.22 -11.20 17.32
N MET A 658 -45.56 -10.12 16.87
CA MET A 658 -46.24 -8.96 16.26
C MET A 658 -47.02 -9.34 15.00
N THR A 659 -46.46 -10.16 14.13
CA THR A 659 -47.12 -10.60 12.89
C THR A 659 -48.32 -11.50 13.16
N TYR A 660 -48.19 -12.47 14.08
CA TYR A 660 -49.31 -13.30 14.51
C TYR A 660 -50.41 -12.46 15.20
N PHE A 661 -50.03 -11.48 16.00
CA PHE A 661 -50.97 -10.58 16.67
C PHE A 661 -51.73 -9.71 15.68
N LEU A 662 -51.04 -9.13 14.68
CA LEU A 662 -51.65 -8.36 13.59
C LEU A 662 -52.60 -9.19 12.73
N GLN A 663 -52.35 -10.50 12.58
CA GLN A 663 -53.27 -11.42 11.90
C GLN A 663 -54.45 -11.88 12.76
N GLY A 664 -54.45 -11.57 14.06
CA GLY A 664 -55.43 -12.10 15.00
C GLY A 664 -55.27 -13.59 15.31
N LYS A 665 -54.11 -14.19 15.01
CA LYS A 665 -53.79 -15.60 15.34
C LYS A 665 -53.27 -15.72 16.76
N LEU A 666 -54.15 -15.45 17.71
CA LEU A 666 -53.83 -15.35 19.13
C LEU A 666 -53.37 -16.68 19.75
N ASP A 667 -53.85 -17.82 19.23
CA ASP A 667 -53.39 -19.16 19.64
C ASP A 667 -51.88 -19.35 19.38
N GLN A 668 -51.39 -18.87 18.23
CA GLN A 668 -49.96 -18.96 17.88
C GLN A 668 -49.11 -17.99 18.71
N CYS A 669 -49.63 -16.80 19.00
CA CYS A 669 -49.00 -15.86 19.95
C CYS A 669 -48.82 -16.49 21.34
N LEU A 670 -49.85 -17.18 21.84
CA LEU A 670 -49.81 -17.82 23.15
C LEU A 670 -48.78 -18.95 23.18
N GLU A 671 -48.78 -19.81 22.16
CA GLU A 671 -47.83 -20.92 22.06
C GLU A 671 -46.38 -20.41 21.95
N LEU A 672 -46.15 -19.30 21.26
CA LEU A 672 -44.83 -18.65 21.16
C LEU A 672 -44.35 -18.12 22.53
N LEU A 673 -45.22 -17.52 23.33
CA LEU A 673 -44.89 -17.10 24.71
C LEU A 673 -44.61 -18.29 25.64
N ILE A 674 -45.36 -19.39 25.47
CA ILE A 674 -45.12 -20.63 26.23
C ILE A 674 -43.76 -21.23 25.86
N ARG A 675 -43.43 -21.32 24.56
CA ARG A 675 -42.15 -21.85 24.08
C ARG A 675 -40.95 -21.02 24.54
N THR A 676 -41.10 -19.70 24.61
CA THR A 676 -40.07 -18.79 25.13
C THR A 676 -40.02 -18.74 26.66
N ASN A 677 -40.83 -19.56 27.34
CA ASN A 677 -40.94 -19.66 28.80
C ASN A 677 -41.36 -18.34 29.50
N ARG A 678 -42.06 -17.46 28.78
CA ARG A 678 -42.64 -16.21 29.31
C ARG A 678 -44.05 -16.44 29.83
N LEU A 679 -44.16 -17.32 30.81
CA LEU A 679 -45.44 -17.81 31.34
C LEU A 679 -46.31 -16.73 32.01
N PRO A 680 -45.76 -15.75 32.75
CA PRO A 680 -46.58 -14.64 33.29
C PRO A 680 -47.21 -13.80 32.18
N GLU A 681 -46.44 -13.44 31.14
CA GLU A 681 -46.93 -12.69 29.98
C GLU A 681 -47.98 -13.49 29.21
N ALA A 682 -47.76 -14.79 29.02
CA ALA A 682 -48.73 -15.71 28.43
C ALA A 682 -50.04 -15.76 29.25
N ALA A 683 -49.95 -15.73 30.59
CA ALA A 683 -51.12 -15.73 31.46
C ALA A 683 -51.92 -14.42 31.35
N PHE A 684 -51.23 -13.27 31.24
CA PHE A 684 -51.87 -11.98 30.98
C PHE A 684 -52.51 -11.92 29.59
N LEU A 685 -51.83 -12.42 28.56
CA LEU A 685 -52.38 -12.50 27.20
C LEU A 685 -53.62 -13.40 27.18
N ALA A 686 -53.54 -14.58 27.78
CA ALA A 686 -54.67 -15.49 27.90
C ALA A 686 -55.81 -14.82 28.68
N ARG A 687 -55.55 -14.16 29.82
CA ARG A 687 -56.61 -13.49 30.58
C ARG A 687 -57.33 -12.40 29.78
N THR A 688 -56.59 -11.70 28.93
CA THR A 688 -57.12 -10.54 28.17
C THR A 688 -57.82 -10.96 26.89
N TYR A 689 -57.27 -11.93 26.14
CA TYR A 689 -57.72 -12.27 24.79
C TYR A 689 -58.22 -13.72 24.63
N LEU A 690 -57.76 -14.67 25.44
CA LEU A 690 -58.17 -16.10 25.41
C LEU A 690 -58.43 -16.63 26.83
N PRO A 691 -59.52 -16.22 27.49
CA PRO A 691 -59.82 -16.66 28.85
C PRO A 691 -59.89 -18.19 28.95
N SER A 692 -60.27 -18.90 27.88
CA SER A 692 -60.29 -20.37 27.78
C SER A 692 -58.96 -21.05 28.10
N GLN A 693 -57.83 -20.44 27.77
CA GLN A 693 -56.50 -21.03 27.92
C GLN A 693 -55.80 -20.65 29.24
N VAL A 694 -56.40 -19.78 30.07
CA VAL A 694 -55.77 -19.26 31.29
C VAL A 694 -55.43 -20.38 32.26
N SER A 695 -56.33 -21.34 32.50
CA SER A 695 -56.07 -22.46 33.42
C SER A 695 -54.88 -23.32 32.96
N ARG A 696 -54.74 -23.54 31.64
CA ARG A 696 -53.57 -24.27 31.08
C ARG A 696 -52.27 -23.53 31.37
N VAL A 697 -52.23 -22.23 31.11
CA VAL A 697 -51.00 -21.42 31.27
C VAL A 697 -50.64 -21.23 32.74
N VAL A 698 -51.63 -20.99 33.61
CA VAL A 698 -51.41 -20.83 35.06
C VAL A 698 -50.88 -22.13 35.68
N LYS A 699 -51.33 -23.30 35.20
CA LYS A 699 -50.75 -24.60 35.62
C LYS A 699 -49.28 -24.72 35.24
N LEU A 700 -48.95 -24.44 33.97
CA LEU A 700 -47.55 -24.43 33.52
C LEU A 700 -46.70 -23.42 34.30
N TRP A 701 -47.27 -22.25 34.60
CA TRP A 701 -46.61 -21.22 35.40
C TRP A 701 -46.39 -21.69 36.85
N ARG A 702 -47.39 -22.31 37.48
CA ARG A 702 -47.29 -22.89 38.82
C ARG A 702 -46.20 -23.97 38.88
N GLU A 703 -46.14 -24.86 37.90
CA GLU A 703 -45.12 -25.91 37.80
C GLU A 703 -43.70 -25.35 37.62
N ASN A 704 -43.54 -24.29 36.81
CA ASN A 704 -42.25 -23.66 36.61
C ASN A 704 -41.81 -22.88 37.86
N LEU A 705 -42.71 -22.08 38.43
CA LEU A 705 -42.44 -21.26 39.62
C LEU A 705 -42.16 -22.14 40.85
N ALA A 706 -42.80 -23.31 40.96
CA ALA A 706 -42.54 -24.26 42.04
C ALA A 706 -41.10 -24.77 42.07
N LYS A 707 -40.38 -24.75 40.94
CA LYS A 707 -38.94 -25.08 40.89
C LYS A 707 -38.07 -24.02 41.56
N VAL A 708 -38.50 -22.77 41.58
CA VAL A 708 -37.74 -21.62 42.11
C VAL A 708 -38.22 -21.24 43.51
N ASN A 709 -39.53 -21.12 43.71
CA ASN A 709 -40.15 -20.79 44.99
C ASN A 709 -41.54 -21.43 45.12
N GLN A 710 -41.63 -22.43 45.98
CA GLN A 710 -42.85 -23.18 46.23
C GLN A 710 -43.98 -22.32 46.84
N LYS A 711 -43.66 -21.39 47.74
CA LYS A 711 -44.66 -20.51 48.37
C LYS A 711 -45.29 -19.53 47.38
N ALA A 712 -44.51 -19.05 46.41
CA ALA A 712 -45.00 -18.17 45.36
C ALA A 712 -45.82 -18.94 44.30
N ALA A 713 -45.53 -20.22 44.07
CA ALA A 713 -46.34 -21.06 43.20
C ALA A 713 -47.73 -21.35 43.81
N GLU A 714 -47.79 -21.57 45.12
CA GLU A 714 -49.05 -21.83 45.84
C GLU A 714 -49.97 -20.59 45.91
N SER A 715 -49.44 -19.38 45.78
CA SER A 715 -50.24 -18.14 45.75
C SER A 715 -50.91 -17.86 44.40
N LEU A 716 -50.52 -18.58 43.33
CA LEU A 716 -51.17 -18.46 42.02
C LEU A 716 -52.49 -19.24 42.00
N ALA A 717 -53.60 -18.53 42.06
CA ALA A 717 -54.94 -19.10 41.98
C ALA A 717 -55.30 -19.49 40.53
N ASP A 718 -55.81 -20.71 40.34
CA ASP A 718 -56.35 -21.16 39.05
C ASP A 718 -57.82 -20.72 38.93
N PRO A 719 -58.23 -20.04 37.85
CA PRO A 719 -59.61 -19.59 37.67
C PRO A 719 -60.67 -20.69 37.73
N THR A 720 -60.33 -21.95 37.40
CA THR A 720 -61.27 -23.08 37.51
C THR A 720 -61.43 -23.60 38.95
N GLU A 721 -60.40 -23.45 39.78
CA GLU A 721 -60.43 -23.93 41.18
C GLU A 721 -61.06 -22.88 42.11
N TYR A 722 -60.94 -21.60 41.77
CA TYR A 722 -61.42 -20.48 42.59
C TYR A 722 -62.27 -19.49 41.80
N GLU A 723 -63.45 -19.91 41.32
CA GLU A 723 -64.38 -19.04 40.57
C GLU A 723 -64.73 -17.75 41.33
N ASN A 724 -64.80 -17.81 42.67
CA ASN A 724 -65.14 -16.67 43.52
C ASN A 724 -64.10 -15.53 43.48
N LEU A 725 -62.85 -15.81 43.09
CA LEU A 725 -61.78 -14.81 42.98
C LEU A 725 -61.77 -14.09 41.63
N PHE A 726 -62.51 -14.59 40.63
CA PHE A 726 -62.53 -14.07 39.26
C PHE A 726 -63.98 -13.76 38.81
N PRO A 727 -64.55 -12.62 39.25
CA PRO A 727 -65.89 -12.20 38.81
C PRO A 727 -65.90 -11.93 37.30
N GLY A 728 -66.97 -12.33 36.61
CA GLY A 728 -67.14 -12.11 35.17
C GLY A 728 -66.50 -13.14 34.24
N LEU A 729 -65.90 -14.22 34.75
CA LEU A 729 -65.23 -15.24 33.92
C LEU A 729 -66.18 -15.96 32.94
N LYS A 730 -67.42 -16.24 33.36
CA LYS A 730 -68.44 -16.91 32.52
C LYS A 730 -68.89 -16.02 31.36
N GLU A 731 -68.99 -14.72 31.61
CA GLU A 731 -69.31 -13.71 30.59
C GLU A 731 -68.13 -13.54 29.61
N ALA A 732 -66.89 -13.59 30.11
CA ALA A 732 -65.70 -13.56 29.28
C ALA A 732 -65.58 -14.78 28.34
N PHE A 733 -65.96 -15.98 28.78
CA PHE A 733 -66.02 -17.16 27.89
C PHE A 733 -67.07 -17.02 26.79
N ALA A 734 -68.25 -16.46 27.11
CA ALA A 734 -69.29 -16.20 26.12
C ALA A 734 -68.84 -15.16 25.09
N ALA A 735 -68.16 -14.10 25.54
CA ALA A 735 -67.57 -13.07 24.70
C ALA A 735 -66.45 -13.60 23.78
N GLU A 736 -65.56 -14.48 24.28
CA GLU A 736 -64.52 -15.15 23.47
C GLU A 736 -65.14 -15.97 22.35
N TYR A 737 -66.18 -16.75 22.66
CA TYR A 737 -66.85 -17.60 21.69
C TYR A 737 -67.59 -16.78 20.62
N TYR A 738 -68.25 -15.70 21.04
CA TYR A 738 -68.88 -14.74 20.14
C TYR A 738 -67.85 -14.10 19.19
N LEU A 739 -66.69 -13.66 19.70
CA LEU A 739 -65.59 -13.12 18.89
C LEU A 739 -64.99 -14.16 17.94
N ARG A 740 -64.83 -15.40 18.39
CA ARG A 740 -64.31 -16.50 17.57
C ARG A 740 -65.22 -16.80 16.38
N GLU A 741 -66.53 -16.74 16.56
CA GLU A 741 -67.48 -16.95 15.45
C GLU A 741 -67.61 -15.73 14.53
N THR A 742 -67.56 -14.51 15.07
CA THR A 742 -67.75 -13.27 14.28
C THR A 742 -66.48 -12.76 13.61
N CYS A 743 -65.31 -12.94 14.22
CA CYS A 743 -64.04 -12.37 13.73
C CYS A 743 -63.14 -13.40 13.01
N LEU A 744 -63.15 -14.67 13.40
CA LEU A 744 -62.12 -15.65 12.99
C LEU A 744 -62.35 -16.29 11.60
N GLY A 745 -63.15 -15.65 10.73
CA GLY A 745 -63.47 -16.15 9.39
C GLY A 745 -63.48 -15.11 8.27
N THR A 746 -63.34 -13.81 8.56
CA THR A 746 -63.33 -12.77 7.51
C THR A 746 -62.26 -11.71 7.79
N SER A 747 -61.07 -11.90 7.21
CA SER A 747 -60.19 -10.76 6.95
C SER A 747 -60.96 -9.83 6.01
N ARG A 748 -61.48 -8.73 6.56
CA ARG A 748 -62.23 -7.75 5.77
C ARG A 748 -61.24 -7.02 4.87
N PRO A 749 -61.56 -6.80 3.58
CA PRO A 749 -60.69 -6.02 2.71
C PRO A 749 -60.48 -4.62 3.30
N ALA A 750 -59.27 -4.08 3.19
CA ALA A 750 -58.90 -2.79 3.80
C ALA A 750 -59.81 -1.61 3.41
N LYS A 751 -60.49 -1.68 2.25
CA LYS A 751 -61.50 -0.70 1.80
C LYS A 751 -62.69 -0.56 2.75
N ASP A 752 -63.01 -1.61 3.49
CA ASP A 752 -64.16 -1.66 4.40
C ASP A 752 -63.79 -1.16 5.81
N TYR A 753 -62.55 -0.70 6.02
CA TYR A 753 -62.08 -0.12 7.29
C TYR A 753 -62.97 1.03 7.82
N PRO A 754 -63.50 1.97 7.00
CA PRO A 754 -64.40 3.01 7.51
C PRO A 754 -65.72 2.48 8.10
N LEU A 755 -66.09 1.24 7.77
CA LEU A 755 -67.28 0.56 8.29
C LEU A 755 -66.97 -0.28 9.54
N VAL A 756 -65.70 -0.37 9.93
CA VAL A 756 -65.26 -1.08 11.13
C VAL A 756 -65.27 -0.10 12.29
N THR A 757 -66.06 -0.41 13.31
CA THR A 757 -66.03 0.30 14.59
C THR A 757 -64.65 0.11 15.23
N PRO A 758 -63.95 1.20 15.59
CA PRO A 758 -62.68 1.11 16.32
C PRO A 758 -62.82 0.28 17.60
N ASN A 759 -61.75 -0.41 18.00
CA ASN A 759 -61.76 -1.24 19.22
C ASN A 759 -62.05 -0.42 20.49
N GLU A 760 -61.79 0.89 20.48
CA GLU A 760 -62.04 1.80 21.60
C GLU A 760 -63.54 2.02 21.85
N ASP A 761 -64.34 2.03 20.78
CA ASP A 761 -65.79 2.22 20.84
C ASP A 761 -66.56 0.90 20.96
N ARG A 762 -65.84 -0.23 20.94
CA ARG A 762 -66.44 -1.57 20.92
C ARG A 762 -66.54 -2.15 22.33
N ASN A 763 -67.77 -2.30 22.83
CA ASN A 763 -68.01 -3.06 24.06
C ASN A 763 -68.44 -4.50 23.75
N ILE A 764 -67.47 -5.41 23.77
CA ILE A 764 -67.66 -6.83 23.43
C ILE A 764 -68.65 -7.52 24.40
N LEU A 765 -68.70 -7.11 25.67
CA LEU A 765 -69.60 -7.70 26.66
C LEU A 765 -71.06 -7.34 26.37
N GLU A 766 -71.33 -6.14 25.85
CA GLU A 766 -72.68 -5.74 25.41
C GLU A 766 -73.08 -6.42 24.09
N GLU A 767 -72.14 -6.56 23.14
CA GLU A 767 -72.40 -7.29 21.89
C GLU A 767 -72.69 -8.78 22.12
N ALA A 768 -72.09 -9.37 23.15
CA ALA A 768 -72.28 -10.78 23.50
C ALA A 768 -73.54 -11.04 24.36
N GLN A 769 -74.24 -10.02 24.86
CA GLN A 769 -75.45 -10.19 25.66
C GLN A 769 -76.58 -10.83 24.82
N GLY A 770 -76.91 -12.08 25.14
CA GLY A 770 -77.93 -12.87 24.43
C GLY A 770 -77.35 -13.95 23.50
N TYR A 771 -76.03 -14.07 23.41
CA TYR A 771 -75.36 -15.14 22.69
C TYR A 771 -75.23 -16.39 23.57
N GLU A 772 -75.90 -17.49 23.19
CA GLU A 772 -75.70 -18.81 23.79
C GLU A 772 -74.74 -19.63 22.92
N PRO A 773 -73.58 -20.07 23.46
CA PRO A 773 -72.62 -20.87 22.70
C PRO A 773 -73.23 -22.23 22.35
N LYS A 774 -73.23 -22.57 21.06
CA LYS A 774 -73.66 -23.90 20.59
C LYS A 774 -72.58 -24.94 20.89
N GLY A 775 -72.50 -25.41 22.13
CA GLY A 775 -71.66 -26.56 22.47
C GLY A 775 -71.33 -26.68 23.95
N THR A 776 -71.53 -27.88 24.50
CA THR A 776 -71.10 -28.29 25.84
C THR A 776 -69.58 -28.16 26.01
N PHE A 777 -69.19 -27.57 27.14
CA PHE A 777 -67.83 -27.46 27.65
C PHE A 777 -67.16 -28.85 27.71
N ILE A 778 -66.37 -29.18 26.71
CA ILE A 778 -65.25 -30.11 26.85
C ILE A 778 -64.03 -29.19 26.85
N PRO A 779 -63.19 -29.15 27.91
CA PRO A 779 -61.83 -28.68 27.73
C PRO A 779 -61.20 -29.63 26.73
N SER A 780 -61.25 -29.28 25.45
CA SER A 780 -60.47 -29.94 24.44
C SER A 780 -59.04 -29.62 24.80
N VAL A 781 -58.45 -30.53 25.57
CA VAL A 781 -57.05 -30.91 25.41
C VAL A 781 -56.90 -31.05 23.91
N SER A 782 -56.38 -30.02 23.25
CA SER A 782 -55.81 -30.14 21.93
C SER A 782 -54.72 -31.17 22.10
N LYS A 783 -55.08 -32.43 21.86
CA LYS A 783 -54.19 -33.51 21.46
C LYS A 783 -53.51 -33.02 20.20
N VAL A 784 -52.49 -32.19 20.35
CA VAL A 784 -51.29 -32.40 19.56
C VAL A 784 -50.63 -33.59 20.22
N CYS A 785 -51.13 -34.77 19.84
CA CYS A 785 -50.43 -36.01 20.08
C CYS A 785 -49.12 -35.87 19.31
N LEU A 786 -48.01 -35.86 20.05
CA LEU A 786 -46.75 -36.41 19.59
C LEU A 786 -47.03 -37.81 19.06
N GLN A 787 -47.40 -37.94 17.79
CA GLN A 787 -47.23 -39.17 17.06
C GLN A 787 -45.80 -39.17 16.54
N TYR A 788 -44.91 -39.71 17.38
CA TYR A 788 -43.87 -40.57 16.86
C TYR A 788 -44.58 -41.75 16.18
N SER A 789 -44.75 -41.67 14.87
CA SER A 789 -45.05 -42.84 14.04
C SER A 789 -43.82 -43.14 13.20
N THR A 790 -42.99 -44.04 13.73
CA THR A 790 -42.24 -44.96 12.89
C THR A 790 -43.22 -45.71 11.99
N PHE A 791 -43.10 -45.57 10.67
CA PHE A 791 -43.57 -46.60 9.74
C PHE A 791 -42.65 -46.67 8.54
N SER A 792 -41.97 -47.81 8.45
CA SER A 792 -41.45 -48.38 7.21
C SER A 792 -42.58 -49.03 6.42
N VAL A 793 -42.78 -48.55 5.18
CA VAL A 793 -42.90 -49.29 3.91
C VAL A 793 -43.85 -50.52 3.89
N ASP A 794 -45.03 -50.45 3.23
CA ASP A 794 -45.18 -50.75 1.79
C ASP A 794 -46.65 -50.85 1.28
N SER A 795 -46.81 -50.53 -0.03
CA SER A 795 -47.87 -50.94 -0.98
C SER A 795 -49.25 -50.19 -0.90
N ILE A 796 -49.90 -49.67 -1.96
CA ILE A 796 -50.10 -50.12 -3.35
C ILE A 796 -50.56 -48.96 -4.30
N GLN A 797 -50.01 -48.97 -5.53
CA GLN A 797 -50.44 -48.53 -6.90
C GLN A 797 -50.85 -47.09 -7.29
N TYR A 798 -50.12 -46.62 -8.30
CA TYR A 798 -50.50 -45.64 -9.34
C TYR A 798 -51.14 -46.32 -10.57
N PRO A 799 -51.91 -45.55 -11.36
CA PRO A 799 -51.70 -45.45 -12.82
C PRO A 799 -51.76 -43.97 -13.28
N ASP A 800 -51.28 -43.48 -14.42
CA ASP A 800 -50.48 -43.93 -15.57
C ASP A 800 -50.05 -42.62 -16.25
N LEU A 801 -48.77 -42.46 -16.64
CA LEU A 801 -48.37 -41.62 -17.78
C LEU A 801 -47.08 -42.19 -18.41
N VAL A 802 -47.30 -42.87 -19.54
CA VAL A 802 -46.43 -43.23 -20.68
C VAL A 802 -46.13 -41.95 -21.49
N GLU A 803 -45.03 -41.72 -22.23
CA GLU A 803 -43.72 -42.33 -22.50
C GLU A 803 -42.86 -41.28 -23.26
N GLU A 804 -41.60 -41.66 -23.47
CA GLU A 804 -40.59 -41.25 -24.49
C GLU A 804 -39.35 -40.60 -23.86
N GLU A 805 -38.11 -40.99 -24.14
CA GLU A 805 -37.41 -42.21 -24.59
C GLU A 805 -35.91 -41.85 -24.48
N GLU A 806 -35.04 -42.83 -24.23
CA GLU A 806 -33.63 -42.68 -23.85
C GLU A 806 -32.69 -42.38 -25.04
N ASP A 807 -31.49 -41.85 -24.76
CA ASP A 807 -30.28 -42.28 -25.48
C ASP A 807 -28.97 -41.99 -24.72
N GLU A 808 -27.96 -42.78 -25.08
CA GLU A 808 -26.85 -43.34 -24.29
C GLU A 808 -25.68 -42.41 -23.89
N ILE A 809 -24.99 -42.77 -22.80
CA ILE A 809 -23.62 -42.34 -22.47
C ILE A 809 -22.67 -43.53 -22.63
N PRO A 810 -21.57 -43.43 -23.39
CA PRO A 810 -20.49 -44.41 -23.34
C PRO A 810 -19.34 -44.00 -22.39
N ALA A 811 -18.69 -45.04 -21.89
CA ALA A 811 -17.72 -45.12 -20.80
C ALA A 811 -16.33 -44.50 -21.05
N LEU A 812 -15.58 -44.21 -19.97
CA LEU A 812 -14.11 -44.30 -19.95
C LEU A 812 -13.53 -44.54 -18.53
N SER A 813 -12.41 -45.26 -18.54
CA SER A 813 -11.76 -46.06 -17.49
C SER A 813 -10.78 -45.29 -16.56
N PRO A 814 -10.28 -45.90 -15.46
CA PRO A 814 -9.60 -45.22 -14.35
C PRO A 814 -8.07 -45.20 -14.49
N LYS A 815 -7.40 -44.20 -13.87
CA LYS A 815 -6.06 -44.32 -13.27
C LYS A 815 -5.57 -43.04 -12.55
N ASP A 816 -5.04 -43.30 -11.35
CA ASP A 816 -3.96 -42.61 -10.64
C ASP A 816 -4.09 -41.11 -10.28
N LYS A 817 -4.26 -40.83 -8.98
CA LYS A 817 -3.18 -40.27 -8.14
C LYS A 817 -3.53 -40.26 -6.65
N SER A 818 -2.48 -40.41 -5.87
CA SER A 818 -2.34 -40.79 -4.47
C SER A 818 -2.78 -39.75 -3.44
N LEU A 819 -3.36 -40.24 -2.35
CA LEU A 819 -3.44 -39.58 -1.05
C LEU A 819 -2.04 -39.55 -0.42
N ASP A 820 -1.45 -38.36 -0.24
CA ASP A 820 -0.30 -38.12 0.65
C ASP A 820 0.05 -36.62 0.80
N GLU A 821 -0.93 -35.69 0.79
CA GLU A 821 -0.62 -34.24 0.96
C GLU A 821 -1.65 -33.43 1.78
N LEU A 822 -2.34 -34.02 2.77
CA LEU A 822 -3.18 -33.23 3.71
C LEU A 822 -3.07 -33.70 5.18
N GLU A 823 -1.84 -33.91 5.65
CA GLU A 823 -1.54 -33.96 7.09
C GLU A 823 -0.33 -33.08 7.40
N VAL A 824 -0.49 -31.75 7.38
CA VAL A 824 0.21 -30.79 8.24
C VAL A 824 -0.60 -29.49 8.19
N ASP A 825 -1.54 -29.28 9.12
CA ASP A 825 -2.06 -27.95 9.51
C ASP A 825 -3.03 -28.08 10.72
N LEU A 826 -2.64 -28.89 11.69
CA LEU A 826 -3.32 -29.03 12.98
C LEU A 826 -2.27 -29.04 14.09
N ASP A 827 -1.48 -27.97 14.18
CA ASP A 827 -0.65 -27.63 15.34
C ASP A 827 -0.23 -26.15 15.19
N ASN A 828 -1.08 -25.22 15.64
CA ASN A 828 -0.72 -23.86 16.11
C ASN A 828 -1.96 -23.02 16.48
N MET A 829 -2.70 -23.44 17.49
CA MET A 829 -3.49 -22.51 18.29
C MET A 829 -3.14 -22.74 19.75
N GLU A 830 -2.12 -22.05 20.23
CA GLU A 830 -1.83 -21.90 21.65
C GLU A 830 -2.93 -21.06 22.29
N LEU A 831 -3.61 -21.66 23.26
CA LEU A 831 -4.53 -21.04 24.21
C LEU A 831 -3.69 -20.36 25.30
N ASP A 832 -3.83 -19.05 25.46
CA ASP A 832 -3.56 -18.34 26.72
C ASP A 832 -4.31 -16.99 26.74
N ASP A 833 -4.63 -16.54 27.95
CA ASP A 833 -5.34 -15.32 28.37
C ASP A 833 -6.87 -15.38 28.47
N ILE A 834 -7.31 -16.14 29.48
CA ILE A 834 -8.56 -15.91 30.21
C ILE A 834 -8.31 -14.78 31.22
N ASP A 835 -8.85 -13.58 30.97
CA ASP A 835 -8.96 -12.51 31.97
C ASP A 835 -10.30 -12.64 32.71
N THR A 836 -10.23 -12.98 33.99
CA THR A 836 -11.38 -13.17 34.91
C THR A 836 -11.57 -11.99 35.85
N THR A 837 -11.32 -10.77 35.41
CA THR A 837 -11.62 -9.58 36.21
C THR A 837 -12.59 -8.65 35.50
N ASP A 838 -13.89 -8.88 35.72
CA ASP A 838 -14.91 -7.84 35.95
C ASP A 838 -16.29 -8.48 36.07
N VAL A 839 -16.53 -9.07 37.25
CA VAL A 839 -17.88 -9.29 37.76
C VAL A 839 -18.20 -8.09 38.65
N ASN A 840 -19.12 -7.24 38.23
CA ASN A 840 -19.80 -6.31 39.12
C ASN A 840 -21.29 -6.31 38.80
N LEU A 841 -22.06 -6.89 39.73
CA LEU A 841 -23.49 -6.69 39.92
C LEU A 841 -23.66 -6.11 41.33
N ASP A 842 -24.12 -4.86 41.34
CA ASP A 842 -25.02 -4.16 42.27
C ASP A 842 -25.05 -4.55 43.77
N ASP A 843 -24.87 -3.54 44.65
CA ASP A 843 -25.97 -3.06 45.53
C ASP A 843 -25.54 -1.89 46.45
N ASP A 844 -26.48 -0.96 46.61
CA ASP A 844 -26.86 -0.15 47.79
C ASP A 844 -25.88 0.87 48.41
N PHE A 845 -26.24 2.17 48.43
CA PHE A 845 -27.08 2.83 49.46
C PHE A 845 -26.50 2.70 50.90
N LEU A 846 -25.92 3.78 51.42
CA LEU A 846 -26.28 4.46 52.69
C LEU A 846 -25.18 5.42 53.19
N ASP A 847 -25.63 6.63 53.53
CA ASP A 847 -25.14 7.66 54.47
C ASP A 847 -23.89 7.38 55.33
N ASP A 848 -22.87 8.24 55.22
CA ASP A 848 -22.46 9.29 56.20
C ASP A 848 -21.12 9.95 55.79
#